data_AF-A0A3N7CNK2-F1
#
_entry.id   AF-A0A3N7CNK2-F1
#
_cell.length_a   1.000
_cell.length_b   1.000
_cell.length_c   1.000
_cell.angle_alpha   90.00
_cell.angle_beta   90.00
_cell.angle_gamma   90.00
#
_symmetry.space_group_name_H-M   'P 1'
#
loop_
_entity.id
_entity.type
_entity.pdbx_description
1 polymer ?
#
loop_
_entity_poly.entity_id
_entity_poly.type
_entity_poly.pdbx_seq_one_letter_code
_entity_poly.pdbx_strand_id
1 'polypeptide(L)'
;MLNQEENNSSIGLRDNDAPAVKKLYALIVGICDYAEDILLTENHVRFPKLSGCVNDALNIRSYLEGLQGVDPEIVLLKDSEATRSNIIQQFKDHLGQAQAGDSMLFYFSGHGTRQSINPHLFNSEVNGSSEAIVAYYDGNQLSDALIADKEIRWLISKLNTPEADLLCIFDCCHSSGISRNAALVESSFKQVRSKRIPFIFPVRPYNEYIFSDEVPMALLAEKGEYEVLGNAAYVELSACESNESALEVAGEGIFTKELLRVLNLSEGLISYHDLISHIRQYLRGIYEQKPKLYTGPGSTVYFLGLQAGAKNDMFAELVFNTRTGWALNKGALQGLEIGMPVKVFALSDSKLVMDASISKVMLDTAKLSVNEGLNAQERYMARLNIEMPARLKLFVAGGNAPMATMGMVFDALSDKKGSGYSLTELEEEADICLRYLTGAFFLTYPDDPFRPLTIPIDLLDSHLSERLIEQLAQVSKWWFLKGLVNPRIPQNFSIPIKVEVDINDSGFNAFSGQELVVNYHQPIRALEASIRIRLTNIGASPIYCAAIFLSAQFAAYTGFLQPSVLMLEPGKSVELGNNGGAIIKVFPEETMFWYNLPFTKEFFQLIVSPSPFEIHGVDMNGIEPPWTPREEKGILIDDQLGNNRSNNSPVDQEWCSLRLPFKLLNPLHNTISHQDLEAMLKDERTADFALGLYFNTQLSADLAISCSVKPEIRLTGDRGIAGDTVLSLANWWARSSRNKLYQRNIKKFPDQIKMVSEGDSWFQHPLVFDIIDHLSRVYPIFCCAAAGDTFRNIVSGEHHRGEYYLEAIERIRPEIFLLSGGGNDILGSRFQEFLADAPDHSSPEAEHPARFLKASLLQEINDLMEIYAGLLGNLRRSYPKLKVILHGYDYPVKLNNPGKGWLGRYMIAKGIDREGDRRAIIHHIMDEFNTRLFRIAKENDNAVYLDLRKIIRYDPVLGTDQWYDEIHPNNEGFQQIAMRYISAINTIVDGKLH
;
A
#
# COMPACT_ATOMS: atom_id res chain seq x y z
N MET A 1 13.83 -54.16 31.85
CA MET A 1 13.79 -52.99 32.76
C MET A 1 14.30 -51.79 32.00
N LEU A 2 13.80 -50.60 32.36
CA LEU A 2 13.82 -49.36 31.56
C LEU A 2 12.78 -49.40 30.42
N ASN A 3 11.98 -48.34 30.36
CA ASN A 3 10.75 -48.24 29.57
C ASN A 3 10.98 -47.29 28.39
N GLN A 4 10.24 -47.53 27.30
CA GLN A 4 9.74 -46.47 26.44
C GLN A 4 8.24 -46.73 26.22
N GLU A 5 7.43 -45.69 26.35
CA GLU A 5 5.98 -45.76 26.22
C GLU A 5 5.55 -45.28 24.83
N GLU A 6 4.64 -46.02 24.19
CA GLU A 6 4.08 -45.64 22.89
C GLU A 6 3.06 -44.50 23.07
N ASN A 7 3.48 -43.26 22.80
CA ASN A 7 2.61 -42.10 22.98
C ASN A 7 1.79 -41.81 21.71
N ASN A 8 0.65 -42.48 21.59
CA ASN A 8 -0.24 -42.42 20.42
C ASN A 8 -1.30 -41.31 20.59
N SER A 9 -0.90 -40.05 20.41
CA SER A 9 -1.78 -38.89 20.61
C SER A 9 -2.61 -38.55 19.37
N SER A 10 -3.88 -38.97 19.36
CA SER A 10 -4.89 -38.47 18.43
C SER A 10 -5.04 -36.96 18.52
N ILE A 11 -5.11 -36.26 17.38
CA ILE A 11 -5.40 -34.82 17.33
C ILE A 11 -6.87 -34.61 17.73
N GLY A 12 -7.08 -34.31 19.02
CA GLY A 12 -8.38 -33.91 19.53
C GLY A 12 -8.69 -32.49 19.07
N LEU A 13 -9.75 -32.33 18.30
CA LEU A 13 -10.40 -31.03 18.12
C LEU A 13 -10.84 -30.53 19.50
N ARG A 14 -10.31 -29.39 19.93
CA ARG A 14 -10.83 -28.68 21.10
C ARG A 14 -11.99 -27.82 20.65
N ASP A 15 -13.21 -28.31 20.89
CA ASP A 15 -14.34 -27.40 21.09
C ASP A 15 -14.09 -26.56 22.37
N ASN A 16 -14.65 -25.35 22.38
CA ASN A 16 -14.58 -24.36 23.47
C ASN A 16 -13.20 -23.75 23.75
N ASP A 17 -12.82 -22.76 22.93
CA ASP A 17 -12.35 -21.48 23.45
C ASP A 17 -13.33 -20.39 22.95
N ALA A 18 -14.29 -20.02 23.80
CA ALA A 18 -15.06 -18.80 23.59
C ALA A 18 -14.14 -17.59 23.88
N PRO A 19 -14.31 -16.43 23.22
CA PRO A 19 -13.47 -15.26 23.48
C PRO A 19 -13.52 -14.93 24.98
N ALA A 20 -12.34 -14.85 25.60
CA ALA A 20 -12.23 -14.63 27.04
C ALA A 20 -12.88 -13.30 27.42
N VAL A 21 -13.77 -13.33 28.41
CA VAL A 21 -14.45 -12.13 28.90
C VAL A 21 -13.43 -11.23 29.59
N LYS A 22 -13.26 -10.02 29.05
CA LYS A 22 -12.25 -9.04 29.47
C LYS A 22 -12.70 -8.31 30.73
N LYS A 23 -11.84 -8.14 31.76
CA LYS A 23 -12.26 -7.33 32.91
C LYS A 23 -12.33 -5.85 32.57
N LEU A 24 -13.27 -5.16 33.20
CA LEU A 24 -13.43 -3.72 33.11
C LEU A 24 -13.44 -3.10 34.51
N TYR A 25 -12.34 -2.47 34.90
CA TYR A 25 -12.24 -1.70 36.13
C TYR A 25 -12.78 -0.29 35.90
N ALA A 26 -14.00 0.01 36.37
CA ALA A 26 -14.67 1.28 36.15
C ALA A 26 -14.77 2.12 37.43
N LEU A 27 -14.26 3.34 37.41
CA LEU A 27 -14.50 4.40 38.39
C LEU A 27 -15.46 5.42 37.80
N ILE A 28 -16.68 5.48 38.34
CA ILE A 28 -17.77 6.33 37.87
C ILE A 28 -18.08 7.39 38.93
N VAL A 29 -18.06 8.66 38.56
CA VAL A 29 -18.27 9.80 39.47
C VAL A 29 -19.42 10.67 38.96
N GLY A 30 -20.40 10.93 39.81
CA GLY A 30 -21.55 11.80 39.52
C GLY A 30 -21.83 12.78 40.67
N ILE A 31 -21.78 14.09 40.41
CA ILE A 31 -21.95 15.11 41.46
C ILE A 31 -23.04 16.12 41.10
N CYS A 32 -24.09 16.16 41.92
CA CYS A 32 -25.20 17.11 41.84
C CYS A 32 -25.24 18.08 43.03
N ASP A 33 -24.98 17.58 44.25
CA ASP A 33 -25.21 18.31 45.51
C ASP A 33 -24.06 19.24 45.92
N TYR A 34 -23.71 20.18 45.04
CA TYR A 34 -22.78 21.26 45.39
C TYR A 34 -23.41 22.25 46.40
N ALA A 35 -22.64 22.70 47.39
CA ALA A 35 -23.07 23.75 48.32
C ALA A 35 -23.21 25.10 47.59
N GLU A 36 -24.33 25.80 47.77
CA GLU A 36 -24.69 26.93 46.88
C GLU A 36 -23.81 28.19 47.07
N ASP A 37 -23.24 28.36 48.27
CA ASP A 37 -22.35 29.46 48.67
C ASP A 37 -20.95 28.94 49.07
N ILE A 38 -19.97 29.05 48.16
CA ILE A 38 -18.55 28.82 48.49
C ILE A 38 -17.84 30.17 48.55
N LEU A 39 -17.64 30.65 49.78
CA LEU A 39 -17.17 32.00 50.06
C LEU A 39 -15.65 32.13 49.90
N LEU A 40 -15.22 32.47 48.69
CA LEU A 40 -13.88 33.00 48.44
C LEU A 40 -13.92 34.53 48.36
N THR A 41 -12.93 35.17 48.98
CA THR A 41 -12.60 36.61 48.98
C THR A 41 -13.75 37.53 48.58
N GLU A 42 -14.43 38.10 49.58
CA GLU A 42 -15.51 39.09 49.42
C GLU A 42 -16.85 38.55 48.86
N ASN A 43 -17.14 37.25 49.03
CA ASN A 43 -18.47 36.64 48.89
C ASN A 43 -19.14 36.69 47.50
N HIS A 44 -18.42 36.33 46.41
CA HIS A 44 -18.94 36.47 45.04
C HIS A 44 -18.94 35.22 44.14
N VAL A 45 -18.63 34.01 44.64
CA VAL A 45 -18.67 32.77 43.82
C VAL A 45 -19.87 31.89 44.16
N ARG A 46 -20.78 31.72 43.19
CA ARG A 46 -22.00 30.92 43.31
C ARG A 46 -21.86 29.59 42.58
N PHE A 47 -22.21 28.49 43.25
CA PHE A 47 -22.20 27.15 42.68
C PHE A 47 -23.65 26.68 42.51
N PRO A 48 -24.18 26.62 41.27
CA PRO A 48 -25.53 26.12 41.07
C PRO A 48 -25.55 24.60 41.30
N LYS A 49 -26.50 24.09 42.10
CA LYS A 49 -26.72 22.64 42.14
C LYS A 49 -26.97 22.10 40.73
N LEU A 50 -26.42 20.94 40.42
CA LEU A 50 -26.75 20.19 39.22
C LEU A 50 -27.90 19.22 39.51
N SER A 51 -28.35 18.46 38.52
CA SER A 51 -29.56 17.63 38.63
C SER A 51 -29.56 16.33 37.83
N GLY A 52 -28.68 16.22 36.83
CA GLY A 52 -28.52 15.04 35.99
C GLY A 52 -27.27 14.22 36.31
N CYS A 53 -26.17 14.81 36.76
CA CYS A 53 -24.88 14.11 36.92
C CYS A 53 -24.92 12.76 37.68
N VAL A 54 -25.72 12.63 38.75
CA VAL A 54 -25.88 11.36 39.47
C VAL A 54 -26.70 10.34 38.66
N ASN A 55 -27.71 10.79 37.91
CA ASN A 55 -28.48 9.98 36.97
C ASN A 55 -27.62 9.56 35.77
N ASP A 56 -26.83 10.49 35.21
CA ASP A 56 -25.87 10.24 34.13
C ASP A 56 -24.88 9.13 34.54
N ALA A 57 -24.31 9.21 35.75
CA ALA A 57 -23.44 8.18 36.32
C ALA A 57 -24.14 6.80 36.53
N LEU A 58 -25.39 6.80 37.03
CA LEU A 58 -26.20 5.57 37.19
C LEU A 58 -26.56 4.92 35.83
N ASN A 59 -26.80 5.72 34.80
CA ASN A 59 -27.08 5.25 33.45
C ASN A 59 -25.83 4.62 32.81
N ILE A 60 -24.65 5.23 32.99
CA ILE A 60 -23.36 4.65 32.55
C ILE A 60 -23.12 3.31 33.26
N ARG A 61 -23.27 3.26 34.60
CA ARG A 61 -23.19 2.00 35.36
C ARG A 61 -24.11 0.93 34.77
N SER A 62 -25.39 1.25 34.58
CA SER A 62 -26.40 0.29 34.12
C SER A 62 -26.15 -0.20 32.69
N TYR A 63 -25.52 0.62 31.84
CA TYR A 63 -25.07 0.20 30.50
C TYR A 63 -23.91 -0.80 30.60
N LEU A 64 -22.91 -0.55 31.45
CA LEU A 64 -21.76 -1.45 31.62
C LEU A 64 -22.16 -2.78 32.26
N GLU A 65 -23.05 -2.77 33.25
CA GLU A 65 -23.64 -3.99 33.86
C GLU A 65 -24.45 -4.84 32.86
N GLY A 66 -24.80 -4.30 31.68
CA GLY A 66 -25.47 -5.00 30.59
C GLY A 66 -24.62 -5.24 29.33
N LEU A 67 -23.34 -4.82 29.32
CA LEU A 67 -22.48 -4.88 28.14
C LEU A 67 -21.88 -6.28 27.96
N GLN A 68 -22.04 -6.87 26.78
CA GLN A 68 -21.48 -8.19 26.47
C GLN A 68 -19.98 -8.10 26.14
N GLY A 69 -19.24 -9.16 26.46
CA GLY A 69 -17.79 -9.25 26.20
C GLY A 69 -16.89 -8.71 27.32
N VAL A 70 -17.46 -8.01 28.31
CA VAL A 70 -16.73 -7.52 29.51
C VAL A 70 -17.29 -8.06 30.82
N ASP A 71 -16.44 -8.10 31.85
CA ASP A 71 -16.78 -8.40 33.25
C ASP A 71 -16.51 -7.13 34.10
N PRO A 72 -17.55 -6.34 34.45
CA PRO A 72 -17.38 -5.00 34.98
C PRO A 72 -17.28 -4.94 36.51
N GLU A 73 -16.08 -4.60 37.02
CA GLU A 73 -15.85 -4.23 38.42
C GLU A 73 -16.02 -2.71 38.59
N ILE A 74 -17.15 -2.28 39.18
CA ILE A 74 -17.57 -0.87 39.20
C ILE A 74 -17.51 -0.25 40.61
N VAL A 75 -16.70 0.81 40.76
CA VAL A 75 -16.78 1.77 41.87
C VAL A 75 -17.59 2.99 41.42
N LEU A 76 -18.67 3.30 42.15
CA LEU A 76 -19.55 4.44 41.89
C LEU A 76 -19.50 5.42 43.07
N LEU A 77 -19.06 6.66 42.82
CA LEU A 77 -19.03 7.75 43.80
C LEU A 77 -20.08 8.82 43.44
N LYS A 78 -20.99 9.12 44.37
CA LYS A 78 -22.06 10.12 44.20
C LYS A 78 -21.96 11.22 45.26
N ASP A 79 -22.14 12.46 44.85
CA ASP A 79 -22.24 13.61 45.75
C ASP A 79 -21.15 13.62 46.85
N SER A 80 -21.51 13.50 48.13
CA SER A 80 -20.57 13.54 49.26
C SER A 80 -19.59 12.36 49.34
N GLU A 81 -19.80 11.29 48.56
CA GLU A 81 -18.82 10.20 48.40
C GLU A 81 -17.65 10.64 47.48
N ALA A 82 -17.88 11.63 46.60
CA ALA A 82 -16.96 12.05 45.54
C ALA A 82 -16.02 13.20 45.96
N THR A 83 -15.41 13.09 47.15
CA THR A 83 -14.38 14.04 47.61
C THR A 83 -13.08 13.89 46.80
N ARG A 84 -12.25 14.95 46.72
CA ARG A 84 -10.95 14.89 46.02
C ARG A 84 -10.10 13.72 46.49
N SER A 85 -9.98 13.52 47.81
CA SER A 85 -9.23 12.41 48.39
C SER A 85 -9.76 11.05 47.96
N ASN A 86 -11.09 10.82 47.98
CA ASN A 86 -11.64 9.53 47.60
C ASN A 86 -11.53 9.27 46.09
N ILE A 87 -11.79 10.27 45.23
CA ILE A 87 -11.58 10.13 43.78
C ILE A 87 -10.13 9.73 43.48
N ILE A 88 -9.15 10.41 44.10
CA ILE A 88 -7.72 10.12 43.91
C ILE A 88 -7.34 8.72 44.42
N GLN A 89 -7.90 8.30 45.57
CA GLN A 89 -7.63 6.98 46.12
C GLN A 89 -8.21 5.88 45.23
N GLN A 90 -9.47 5.98 44.80
CA GLN A 90 -10.09 5.00 43.90
C GLN A 90 -9.43 4.99 42.52
N PHE A 91 -8.96 6.13 42.02
CA PHE A 91 -8.24 6.18 40.74
C PHE A 91 -6.95 5.35 40.80
N LYS A 92 -6.23 5.37 41.94
CA LYS A 92 -5.03 4.54 42.15
C LYS A 92 -5.38 3.08 42.46
N ASP A 93 -6.23 2.86 43.46
CA ASP A 93 -6.46 1.53 44.05
C ASP A 93 -7.41 0.66 43.23
N HIS A 94 -8.39 1.25 42.53
CA HIS A 94 -9.36 0.49 41.73
C HIS A 94 -8.86 0.27 40.31
N LEU A 95 -8.50 1.34 39.59
CA LEU A 95 -8.03 1.21 38.21
C LEU A 95 -6.67 0.50 38.14
N GLY A 96 -5.79 0.71 39.14
CA GLY A 96 -4.48 0.06 39.24
C GLY A 96 -4.50 -1.45 39.51
N GLN A 97 -5.68 -2.09 39.58
CA GLN A 97 -5.82 -3.55 39.59
C GLN A 97 -5.82 -4.17 38.19
N ALA A 98 -6.09 -3.38 37.13
CA ALA A 98 -6.12 -3.86 35.76
C ALA A 98 -4.79 -4.51 35.34
N GLN A 99 -4.87 -5.62 34.61
CA GLN A 99 -3.72 -6.36 34.07
C GLN A 99 -3.61 -6.18 32.55
N ALA A 100 -2.55 -6.73 31.96
CA ALA A 100 -2.40 -6.80 30.50
C ALA A 100 -3.62 -7.49 29.86
N GLY A 101 -4.26 -6.83 28.90
CA GLY A 101 -5.48 -7.29 28.25
C GLY A 101 -6.79 -6.87 28.93
N ASP A 102 -6.77 -6.17 30.07
CA ASP A 102 -7.98 -5.62 30.72
C ASP A 102 -8.34 -4.21 30.21
N SER A 103 -9.50 -3.70 30.64
CA SER A 103 -9.92 -2.30 30.44
C SER A 103 -10.07 -1.55 31.77
N MET A 104 -9.82 -0.24 31.70
CA MET A 104 -10.06 0.75 32.72
C MET A 104 -10.98 1.86 32.19
N LEU A 105 -11.94 2.30 32.99
CA LEU A 105 -12.79 3.45 32.68
C LEU A 105 -12.78 4.45 33.84
N PHE A 106 -12.48 5.71 33.55
CA PHE A 106 -12.79 6.83 34.42
C PHE A 106 -13.91 7.67 33.79
N TYR A 107 -15.09 7.68 34.41
CA TYR A 107 -16.20 8.53 34.01
C TYR A 107 -16.44 9.62 35.07
N PHE A 108 -16.53 10.87 34.64
CA PHE A 108 -16.87 12.01 35.49
C PHE A 108 -18.01 12.83 34.88
N SER A 109 -19.09 13.01 35.64
CA SER A 109 -20.10 14.04 35.40
C SER A 109 -20.24 14.94 36.63
N GLY A 110 -20.11 16.24 36.42
CA GLY A 110 -20.10 17.22 37.50
C GLY A 110 -19.69 18.59 36.97
N HIS A 111 -19.30 19.48 37.88
CA HIS A 111 -18.81 20.79 37.48
C HIS A 111 -17.37 20.75 36.95
N GLY A 112 -17.16 21.47 35.85
CA GLY A 112 -15.83 21.86 35.37
C GLY A 112 -15.53 23.33 35.66
N THR A 113 -14.24 23.64 35.75
CA THR A 113 -13.72 24.99 35.99
C THR A 113 -12.29 25.17 35.43
N ARG A 114 -11.66 26.32 35.70
CA ARG A 114 -10.26 26.66 35.37
C ARG A 114 -9.51 27.10 36.62
N GLN A 115 -8.22 26.81 36.68
CA GLN A 115 -7.32 27.33 37.72
C GLN A 115 -6.15 28.10 37.07
N SER A 116 -5.86 29.29 37.56
CA SER A 116 -4.66 30.06 37.20
C SER A 116 -3.42 29.25 37.58
N ILE A 117 -2.36 29.32 36.77
CA ILE A 117 -1.13 28.56 37.02
C ILE A 117 0.10 29.46 36.95
N ASN A 118 1.26 28.95 37.40
CA ASN A 118 2.54 29.60 37.16
C ASN A 118 3.06 29.23 35.75
N PRO A 119 3.11 30.16 34.78
CA PRO A 119 3.53 29.85 33.41
C PRO A 119 5.03 29.55 33.29
N HIS A 120 5.82 29.72 34.35
CA HIS A 120 7.23 29.27 34.40
C HIS A 120 7.37 27.80 34.83
N LEU A 121 6.30 27.16 35.31
CA LEU A 121 6.26 25.72 35.66
C LEU A 121 5.40 24.91 34.69
N PHE A 122 4.32 25.52 34.18
CA PHE A 122 3.37 24.91 33.26
C PHE A 122 3.26 25.80 32.02
N ASN A 123 4.22 25.65 31.11
CA ASN A 123 4.45 26.54 29.97
C ASN A 123 3.64 26.18 28.71
N SER A 124 2.91 25.06 28.73
CA SER A 124 2.02 24.60 27.64
C SER A 124 0.76 25.47 27.52
N GLU A 125 0.28 26.04 28.62
CA GLU A 125 -0.98 26.77 28.69
C GLU A 125 -0.82 28.22 28.26
N VAL A 126 -0.93 28.47 26.95
CA VAL A 126 -0.84 29.80 26.30
C VAL A 126 -1.72 30.89 26.96
N ASN A 127 -2.77 30.49 27.70
CA ASN A 127 -3.71 31.39 28.38
C ASN A 127 -3.46 31.56 29.90
N GLY A 128 -2.41 30.96 30.48
CA GLY A 128 -2.04 31.16 31.90
C GLY A 128 -2.96 30.51 32.94
N SER A 129 -3.84 29.59 32.53
CA SER A 129 -4.73 28.82 33.41
C SER A 129 -4.97 27.43 32.83
N SER A 130 -4.85 26.37 33.62
CA SER A 130 -5.23 25.02 33.19
C SER A 130 -6.66 24.66 33.60
N GLU A 131 -7.15 23.52 33.11
CA GLU A 131 -8.52 23.04 33.33
C GLU A 131 -8.58 22.15 34.60
N ALA A 132 -9.72 22.15 35.30
CA ALA A 132 -9.91 21.36 36.51
C ALA A 132 -11.36 20.85 36.63
N ILE A 133 -11.52 19.62 37.13
CA ILE A 133 -12.82 19.08 37.57
C ILE A 133 -13.06 19.42 39.03
N VAL A 134 -14.32 19.63 39.40
CA VAL A 134 -14.71 20.05 40.76
C VAL A 134 -15.32 18.89 41.53
N ALA A 135 -14.55 18.39 42.49
CA ALA A 135 -14.94 17.35 43.42
C ALA A 135 -15.97 17.89 44.45
N TYR A 136 -16.55 16.99 45.25
CA TYR A 136 -17.38 17.42 46.38
C TYR A 136 -16.52 18.13 47.43
N TYR A 137 -17.02 19.27 47.91
CA TYR A 137 -16.34 20.17 48.83
C TYR A 137 -17.26 20.53 50.01
N ASP A 138 -16.73 20.41 51.22
CA ASP A 138 -17.45 20.56 52.49
C ASP A 138 -17.26 21.93 53.18
N GLY A 139 -16.34 22.75 52.66
CA GLY A 139 -15.98 24.06 53.23
C GLY A 139 -14.60 24.17 53.87
N ASN A 140 -13.80 23.09 53.95
CA ASN A 140 -12.52 23.09 54.67
C ASN A 140 -11.35 23.82 53.94
N GLN A 141 -10.68 23.18 52.97
CA GLN A 141 -9.55 23.77 52.23
C GLN A 141 -9.81 23.77 50.72
N LEU A 142 -9.63 24.92 50.06
CA LEU A 142 -10.01 25.10 48.65
C LEU A 142 -9.33 24.14 47.67
N SER A 143 -8.10 23.69 47.97
CA SER A 143 -7.40 22.66 47.20
C SER A 143 -8.20 21.36 47.08
N ASP A 144 -9.05 21.06 48.06
CA ASP A 144 -9.83 19.82 48.12
C ASP A 144 -11.10 19.86 47.27
N ALA A 145 -11.45 21.03 46.72
CA ALA A 145 -12.50 21.16 45.72
C ALA A 145 -12.02 20.83 44.29
N LEU A 146 -10.71 20.84 44.00
CA LEU A 146 -10.19 20.92 42.62
C LEU A 146 -9.16 19.84 42.29
N ILE A 147 -9.47 18.99 41.31
CA ILE A 147 -8.49 18.09 40.67
C ILE A 147 -8.11 18.72 39.32
N ALA A 148 -6.86 19.18 39.18
CA ALA A 148 -6.38 19.81 37.95
C ALA A 148 -5.99 18.78 36.88
N ASP A 149 -6.01 19.17 35.60
CA ASP A 149 -5.57 18.35 34.46
C ASP A 149 -4.16 17.76 34.65
N LYS A 150 -3.22 18.54 35.22
CA LYS A 150 -1.85 18.09 35.53
C LYS A 150 -1.83 16.99 36.59
N GLU A 151 -2.77 17.00 37.53
CA GLU A 151 -2.94 15.95 38.54
C GLU A 151 -3.53 14.68 37.91
N ILE A 152 -4.52 14.82 37.02
CA ILE A 152 -5.09 13.69 36.26
C ILE A 152 -4.03 13.04 35.36
N ARG A 153 -3.24 13.84 34.62
CA ARG A 153 -2.14 13.34 33.77
C ARG A 153 -1.13 12.51 34.57
N TRP A 154 -0.77 12.99 35.76
CA TRP A 154 0.13 12.27 36.66
C TRP A 154 -0.50 11.00 37.23
N LEU A 155 -1.80 10.99 37.57
CA LEU A 155 -2.49 9.77 37.98
C LEU A 155 -2.51 8.71 36.87
N ILE A 156 -2.80 9.13 35.63
CA ILE A 156 -2.77 8.28 34.45
C ILE A 156 -1.38 7.66 34.26
N SER A 157 -0.30 8.44 34.37
CA SER A 157 1.06 7.90 34.21
C SER A 157 1.53 6.99 35.35
N LYS A 158 0.80 6.94 36.49
CA LYS A 158 0.99 5.95 37.56
C LYS A 158 0.25 4.63 37.34
N LEU A 159 -0.74 4.56 36.45
CA LEU A 159 -1.46 3.32 36.10
C LEU A 159 -0.70 2.43 35.09
N ASN A 160 0.60 2.69 34.87
CA ASN A 160 1.36 2.23 33.71
C ASN A 160 1.37 0.70 33.49
N THR A 161 0.39 0.24 32.74
CA THR A 161 0.12 -1.14 32.33
C THR A 161 0.06 -1.13 30.79
N PRO A 162 1.19 -1.36 30.08
CA PRO A 162 1.33 -1.03 28.65
C PRO A 162 0.39 -1.77 27.67
N GLU A 163 -0.39 -2.72 28.16
CA GLU A 163 -1.28 -3.60 27.41
C GLU A 163 -2.75 -3.52 27.91
N ALA A 164 -3.09 -2.52 28.73
CA ALA A 164 -4.43 -2.31 29.28
C ALA A 164 -5.08 -1.02 28.74
N ASP A 165 -6.37 -1.08 28.42
CA ASP A 165 -7.09 0.03 27.78
C ASP A 165 -7.64 1.04 28.78
N LEU A 166 -7.11 2.26 28.82
CA LEU A 166 -7.70 3.35 29.62
C LEU A 166 -8.59 4.29 28.79
N LEU A 167 -9.85 4.41 29.20
CA LEU A 167 -10.82 5.38 28.69
C LEU A 167 -11.21 6.39 29.77
N CYS A 168 -11.09 7.68 29.47
CA CYS A 168 -11.57 8.80 30.29
C CYS A 168 -12.77 9.48 29.62
N ILE A 169 -13.83 9.77 30.36
CA ILE A 169 -15.06 10.41 29.85
C ILE A 169 -15.45 11.57 30.76
N PHE A 170 -15.57 12.78 30.20
CA PHE A 170 -15.81 14.02 30.94
C PHE A 170 -17.07 14.75 30.47
N ASP A 171 -18.15 14.67 31.25
CA ASP A 171 -19.40 15.43 31.07
C ASP A 171 -19.41 16.68 31.97
N CYS A 172 -18.54 17.64 31.62
CA CYS A 172 -18.30 18.91 32.33
C CYS A 172 -17.80 20.04 31.38
N CYS A 173 -17.55 21.25 31.90
CA CYS A 173 -17.24 22.46 31.11
C CYS A 173 -16.06 23.27 31.65
N HIS A 174 -15.11 23.71 30.80
CA HIS A 174 -13.90 24.46 31.23
C HIS A 174 -13.71 25.83 30.54
N SER A 175 -14.77 26.35 29.90
CA SER A 175 -14.66 27.48 28.96
C SER A 175 -14.59 28.88 29.59
N SER A 176 -14.14 29.85 28.79
CA SER A 176 -14.00 31.26 29.19
C SER A 176 -15.13 32.19 28.71
N GLY A 177 -15.76 31.92 27.56
CA GLY A 177 -16.77 32.81 26.95
C GLY A 177 -18.19 32.67 27.50
N ILE A 178 -18.98 33.75 27.49
CA ILE A 178 -20.45 33.66 27.62
C ILE A 178 -21.03 33.41 26.22
N SER A 179 -21.69 32.26 26.02
CA SER A 179 -22.41 31.97 24.77
C SER A 179 -23.56 32.97 24.56
N ARG A 180 -23.70 33.46 23.32
CA ARG A 180 -24.80 34.37 22.94
C ARG A 180 -26.15 33.65 22.77
N ASN A 181 -26.16 32.32 22.77
CA ASN A 181 -27.35 31.49 22.60
C ASN A 181 -27.86 30.83 23.89
N ALA A 182 -27.09 30.83 24.99
CA ALA A 182 -27.53 30.20 26.24
C ALA A 182 -28.92 30.70 26.70
N ALA A 183 -29.15 32.02 26.67
CA ALA A 183 -30.44 32.63 26.98
C ALA A 183 -31.59 32.27 25.99
N LEU A 184 -31.25 31.86 24.76
CA LEU A 184 -32.19 31.38 23.74
C LEU A 184 -32.56 29.91 23.97
N VAL A 185 -31.64 29.10 24.51
CA VAL A 185 -31.89 27.72 24.94
C VAL A 185 -32.69 27.70 26.24
N GLU A 186 -32.31 28.51 27.24
CA GLU A 186 -33.04 28.68 28.52
C GLU A 186 -34.49 29.17 28.35
N SER A 187 -34.78 29.94 27.30
CA SER A 187 -36.14 30.38 26.98
C SER A 187 -36.93 29.40 26.09
N SER A 188 -36.25 28.42 25.49
CA SER A 188 -36.88 27.39 24.63
C SER A 188 -37.15 26.07 25.36
N PHE A 189 -36.37 25.74 26.39
CA PHE A 189 -36.47 24.49 27.15
C PHE A 189 -36.66 24.76 28.64
N LYS A 190 -37.49 23.96 29.31
CA LYS A 190 -37.62 24.01 30.78
C LYS A 190 -36.45 23.30 31.44
N GLN A 191 -35.94 23.87 32.54
CA GLN A 191 -34.89 23.26 33.38
C GLN A 191 -33.60 22.93 32.59
N VAL A 192 -33.01 23.96 31.96
CA VAL A 192 -31.64 23.90 31.45
C VAL A 192 -30.68 24.27 32.59
N ARG A 193 -29.55 23.57 32.72
CA ARG A 193 -28.41 23.97 33.58
C ARG A 193 -27.11 23.80 32.81
N SER A 194 -26.11 24.63 33.08
CA SER A 194 -24.76 24.47 32.52
C SER A 194 -23.85 23.79 33.54
N LYS A 195 -23.08 22.77 33.12
CA LYS A 195 -22.11 22.09 33.99
C LYS A 195 -20.82 22.90 34.23
N ARG A 196 -20.87 24.23 34.07
CA ARG A 196 -19.74 25.18 34.20
C ARG A 196 -19.80 26.00 35.48
N ILE A 197 -18.66 26.17 36.14
CA ILE A 197 -18.43 27.27 37.09
C ILE A 197 -17.73 28.43 36.36
N PRO A 198 -18.32 29.63 36.26
CA PRO A 198 -17.75 30.77 35.55
C PRO A 198 -16.74 31.57 36.39
N PHE A 199 -15.87 30.87 37.12
CA PHE A 199 -14.81 31.45 37.96
C PHE A 199 -13.45 30.86 37.54
N ILE A 200 -12.38 31.64 37.66
CA ILE A 200 -11.01 31.14 37.47
C ILE A 200 -10.34 31.18 38.84
N PHE A 201 -9.98 30.02 39.36
CA PHE A 201 -9.36 29.90 40.67
C PHE A 201 -7.94 30.50 40.69
N PRO A 202 -7.46 31.01 41.83
CA PRO A 202 -6.09 31.53 41.95
C PRO A 202 -5.05 30.39 41.85
N VAL A 203 -3.78 30.77 41.64
CA VAL A 203 -2.65 29.83 41.60
C VAL A 203 -2.51 29.13 42.95
N ARG A 204 -2.60 27.79 42.98
CA ARG A 204 -2.33 27.01 44.21
C ARG A 204 -0.83 26.95 44.53
N PRO A 205 -0.43 26.94 45.81
CA PRO A 205 0.90 26.53 46.23
C PRO A 205 1.33 25.20 45.60
N TYR A 206 2.62 25.05 45.30
CA TYR A 206 3.12 23.86 44.60
C TYR A 206 2.97 22.57 45.43
N ASN A 207 3.04 22.69 46.75
CA ASN A 207 2.85 21.59 47.71
C ASN A 207 1.36 21.21 47.93
N GLU A 208 0.44 21.69 47.09
CA GLU A 208 -0.97 21.26 47.06
C GLU A 208 -1.31 20.40 45.82
N TYR A 209 -0.37 20.22 44.88
CA TYR A 209 -0.50 19.23 43.80
C TYR A 209 -0.11 17.85 44.34
N ILE A 210 -0.89 16.81 44.03
CA ILE A 210 -0.63 15.43 44.51
C ILE A 210 0.73 14.82 44.14
N PHE A 211 1.45 15.42 43.20
CA PHE A 211 2.76 14.98 42.74
C PHE A 211 3.93 15.73 43.40
N SER A 212 3.69 16.72 44.27
CA SER A 212 4.73 17.61 44.80
C SER A 212 5.88 16.91 45.50
N ASP A 213 5.60 15.76 46.12
CA ASP A 213 6.51 15.03 46.97
C ASP A 213 7.39 14.05 46.17
N GLU A 214 6.93 13.64 44.98
CA GLU A 214 7.67 12.83 44.01
C GLU A 214 8.35 13.67 42.92
N VAL A 215 7.81 14.86 42.63
CA VAL A 215 8.24 15.75 41.54
C VAL A 215 8.74 17.09 42.10
N PRO A 216 10.06 17.27 42.26
CA PRO A 216 10.64 18.54 42.68
C PRO A 216 10.33 19.66 41.66
N MET A 217 9.92 20.84 42.15
CA MET A 217 9.62 22.01 41.31
C MET A 217 10.74 22.37 40.33
N ALA A 218 12.01 22.21 40.75
CA ALA A 218 13.17 22.48 39.89
C ALA A 218 13.26 21.51 38.69
N LEU A 219 12.92 20.24 38.89
CA LEU A 219 12.92 19.22 37.83
C LEU A 219 11.84 19.53 36.77
N LEU A 220 10.65 19.92 37.24
CA LEU A 220 9.54 20.34 36.39
C LEU A 220 9.89 21.59 35.56
N ALA A 221 10.60 22.55 36.15
CA ALA A 221 11.06 23.76 35.47
C ALA A 221 12.20 23.51 34.46
N GLU A 222 13.05 22.49 34.68
CA GLU A 222 14.17 22.13 33.80
C GLU A 222 13.71 21.32 32.58
N LYS A 223 12.80 20.36 32.79
CA LYS A 223 12.40 19.35 31.79
C LYS A 223 10.99 19.54 31.21
N GLY A 224 10.17 20.38 31.83
CA GLY A 224 8.79 20.65 31.41
C GLY A 224 7.79 19.56 31.80
N GLU A 225 6.50 19.89 31.72
CA GLU A 225 5.42 19.05 32.26
C GLU A 225 5.24 17.69 31.56
N TYR A 226 5.61 17.58 30.29
CA TYR A 226 5.40 16.34 29.51
C TYR A 226 6.44 15.25 29.79
N GLU A 227 7.72 15.60 29.99
CA GLU A 227 8.73 14.61 30.40
C GLU A 227 8.51 14.17 31.86
N VAL A 228 8.11 15.11 32.73
CA VAL A 228 8.16 14.94 34.18
C VAL A 228 6.86 14.39 34.78
N LEU A 229 5.69 14.77 34.25
CA LEU A 229 4.40 14.17 34.66
C LEU A 229 4.06 12.90 33.88
N GLY A 230 4.84 12.59 32.83
CA GLY A 230 4.69 11.42 31.98
C GLY A 230 3.68 11.59 30.84
N ASN A 231 3.80 10.69 29.87
CA ASN A 231 2.88 10.52 28.75
C ASN A 231 2.50 9.02 28.67
N ALA A 232 1.24 8.71 28.41
CA ALA A 232 0.71 7.36 28.47
C ALA A 232 -0.41 7.14 27.43
N ALA A 233 -0.68 5.89 27.09
CA ALA A 233 -1.79 5.52 26.22
C ALA A 233 -3.13 5.65 26.97
N TYR A 234 -4.00 6.55 26.53
CA TYR A 234 -5.39 6.63 26.97
C TYR A 234 -6.26 7.36 25.95
N VAL A 235 -7.55 7.07 25.96
CA VAL A 235 -8.57 7.76 25.18
C VAL A 235 -9.34 8.72 26.07
N GLU A 236 -9.67 9.92 25.57
CA GLU A 236 -10.47 10.92 26.26
C GLU A 236 -11.69 11.31 25.40
N LEU A 237 -12.89 11.20 25.97
CA LEU A 237 -14.14 11.71 25.41
C LEU A 237 -14.65 12.88 26.26
N SER A 238 -14.47 14.11 25.77
CA SER A 238 -14.91 15.33 26.46
C SER A 238 -16.18 15.91 25.85
N ALA A 239 -17.11 16.34 26.69
CA ALA A 239 -18.46 16.71 26.27
C ALA A 239 -18.59 17.96 25.40
N CYS A 240 -17.69 18.94 25.50
CA CYS A 240 -17.70 20.15 24.68
C CYS A 240 -16.29 20.70 24.41
N GLU A 241 -16.18 21.63 23.46
CA GLU A 241 -14.94 22.39 23.23
C GLU A 241 -14.69 23.44 24.32
N SER A 242 -13.44 23.90 24.45
CA SER A 242 -13.00 24.87 25.48
C SER A 242 -13.56 26.30 25.32
N ASN A 243 -14.42 26.54 24.32
CA ASN A 243 -15.20 27.76 24.13
C ASN A 243 -16.74 27.55 24.22
N GLU A 244 -17.19 26.36 24.62
CA GLU A 244 -18.61 25.94 24.64
C GLU A 244 -19.11 25.63 26.06
N SER A 245 -20.22 24.89 26.21
CA SER A 245 -20.68 24.37 27.50
C SER A 245 -21.49 23.09 27.31
N ALA A 246 -21.15 22.05 28.08
CA ALA A 246 -22.04 20.93 28.33
C ALA A 246 -23.25 21.37 29.18
N LEU A 247 -24.43 20.83 28.84
CA LEU A 247 -25.70 21.20 29.44
C LEU A 247 -26.40 19.98 30.05
N GLU A 248 -27.16 20.22 31.11
CA GLU A 248 -28.27 19.38 31.53
C GLU A 248 -29.58 19.95 30.96
N VAL A 249 -30.47 19.07 30.51
CA VAL A 249 -31.86 19.44 30.14
C VAL A 249 -32.80 18.46 30.81
N ALA A 250 -33.75 18.97 31.59
CA ALA A 250 -34.77 18.19 32.29
C ALA A 250 -34.23 17.06 33.22
N GLY A 251 -33.00 17.19 33.73
CA GLY A 251 -32.38 16.23 34.64
C GLY A 251 -31.50 15.15 33.98
N GLU A 252 -31.06 15.37 32.75
CA GLU A 252 -30.11 14.50 32.04
C GLU A 252 -29.02 15.33 31.35
N GLY A 253 -27.77 14.90 31.43
CA GLY A 253 -26.65 15.48 30.68
C GLY A 253 -26.78 15.14 29.19
N ILE A 254 -26.80 16.15 28.32
CA ILE A 254 -27.03 15.93 26.88
C ILE A 254 -25.96 15.01 26.29
N PHE A 255 -24.69 15.22 26.63
CA PHE A 255 -23.60 14.39 26.09
C PHE A 255 -23.74 12.93 26.52
N THR A 256 -23.87 12.64 27.82
CA THR A 256 -24.04 11.27 28.31
C THR A 256 -25.28 10.58 27.71
N LYS A 257 -26.38 11.33 27.51
CA LYS A 257 -27.60 10.81 26.87
C LYS A 257 -27.37 10.39 25.42
N GLU A 258 -26.71 11.23 24.61
CA GLU A 258 -26.43 10.89 23.21
C GLU A 258 -25.31 9.85 23.07
N LEU A 259 -24.30 9.88 23.95
CA LEU A 259 -23.25 8.86 24.09
C LEU A 259 -23.87 7.48 24.33
N LEU A 260 -24.72 7.36 25.37
CA LEU A 260 -25.42 6.12 25.66
C LEU A 260 -26.37 5.71 24.53
N ARG A 261 -27.00 6.65 23.81
CA ARG A 261 -27.82 6.31 22.64
C ARG A 261 -26.99 5.62 21.55
N VAL A 262 -25.80 6.14 21.24
CA VAL A 262 -24.92 5.58 20.20
C VAL A 262 -24.30 4.25 20.65
N LEU A 263 -23.89 4.13 21.92
CA LEU A 263 -23.37 2.87 22.48
C LEU A 263 -24.42 1.75 22.50
N ASN A 264 -25.67 2.05 22.89
CA ASN A 264 -26.79 1.10 22.78
C ASN A 264 -27.29 0.90 21.33
N LEU A 265 -26.81 1.67 20.36
CA LEU A 265 -27.08 1.48 18.92
C LEU A 265 -26.08 0.51 18.28
N SER A 266 -24.86 0.43 18.81
CA SER A 266 -23.77 -0.41 18.30
C SER A 266 -23.47 -1.65 19.13
N GLU A 267 -24.19 -1.88 20.23
CA GLU A 267 -23.90 -2.94 21.22
C GLU A 267 -22.45 -2.85 21.77
N GLY A 268 -21.89 -1.63 21.79
CA GLY A 268 -20.49 -1.35 22.14
C GLY A 268 -19.47 -1.63 21.02
N LEU A 269 -19.86 -2.27 19.91
CA LEU A 269 -18.98 -2.64 18.80
C LEU A 269 -18.75 -1.46 17.83
N ILE A 270 -18.13 -0.39 18.31
CA ILE A 270 -17.93 0.87 17.57
C ILE A 270 -16.53 1.45 17.80
N SER A 271 -15.96 2.11 16.77
CA SER A 271 -14.73 2.87 16.95
C SER A 271 -14.97 4.16 17.76
N TYR A 272 -13.98 4.66 18.47
CA TYR A 272 -14.11 5.94 19.17
C TYR A 272 -14.38 7.11 18.20
N HIS A 273 -13.93 7.00 16.94
CA HIS A 273 -14.15 8.01 15.89
C HIS A 273 -15.59 8.00 15.35
N ASP A 274 -16.15 6.82 15.07
CA ASP A 274 -17.56 6.70 14.67
C ASP A 274 -18.47 7.15 15.82
N LEU A 275 -18.15 6.72 17.05
CA LEU A 275 -18.87 7.12 18.27
C LEU A 275 -18.94 8.65 18.42
N ILE A 276 -17.81 9.36 18.33
CA ILE A 276 -17.81 10.82 18.49
C ILE A 276 -18.48 11.53 17.31
N SER A 277 -18.34 11.04 16.07
CA SER A 277 -19.02 11.61 14.89
C SER A 277 -20.53 11.45 14.97
N HIS A 278 -21.03 10.27 15.36
CA HIS A 278 -22.46 10.01 15.51
C HIS A 278 -23.06 10.94 16.58
N ILE A 279 -22.44 11.06 17.76
CA ILE A 279 -22.88 11.98 18.82
C ILE A 279 -22.91 13.43 18.28
N ARG A 280 -21.87 13.89 17.58
CA ARG A 280 -21.84 15.22 16.95
C ARG A 280 -22.98 15.43 15.95
N GLN A 281 -23.32 14.41 15.15
CA GLN A 281 -24.42 14.47 14.19
C GLN A 281 -25.78 14.59 14.87
N TYR A 282 -26.02 13.87 15.98
CA TYR A 282 -27.25 14.00 16.77
C TYR A 282 -27.39 15.38 17.45
N LEU A 283 -26.30 16.05 17.81
CA LEU A 283 -26.31 17.40 18.39
C LEU A 283 -26.42 18.53 17.34
N ARG A 284 -26.01 18.27 16.09
CA ARG A 284 -25.78 19.28 15.02
C ARG A 284 -27.02 20.13 14.72
N GLY A 285 -26.99 21.38 15.16
CA GLY A 285 -28.04 22.37 14.89
C GLY A 285 -29.23 22.32 15.86
N ILE A 286 -29.13 21.51 16.92
CA ILE A 286 -30.05 21.51 18.07
C ILE A 286 -29.36 22.19 19.27
N TYR A 287 -28.08 21.85 19.51
CA TYR A 287 -27.26 22.42 20.58
C TYR A 287 -25.96 23.01 20.02
N GLU A 288 -25.30 23.91 20.77
CA GLU A 288 -24.01 24.49 20.36
C GLU A 288 -22.82 23.55 20.63
N GLN A 289 -23.02 22.63 21.57
CA GLN A 289 -22.06 21.66 22.11
C GLN A 289 -21.52 20.69 21.06
N LYS A 290 -20.19 20.62 20.95
CA LYS A 290 -19.44 19.70 20.07
C LYS A 290 -18.49 18.85 20.91
N PRO A 291 -18.81 17.56 21.12
CA PRO A 291 -17.93 16.65 21.82
C PRO A 291 -16.56 16.49 21.14
N LYS A 292 -15.53 16.26 21.96
CA LYS A 292 -14.12 16.11 21.59
C LYS A 292 -13.66 14.67 21.88
N LEU A 293 -12.85 14.14 20.97
CA LEU A 293 -12.07 12.93 21.15
C LEU A 293 -10.59 13.33 21.22
N TYR A 294 -9.84 12.70 22.13
CA TYR A 294 -8.38 12.66 22.12
C TYR A 294 -7.91 11.22 22.30
N THR A 295 -6.80 10.86 21.67
CA THR A 295 -6.23 9.52 21.67
C THR A 295 -4.72 9.62 21.89
N GLY A 296 -4.22 9.07 22.98
CA GLY A 296 -2.77 8.97 23.25
C GLY A 296 -2.09 7.95 22.32
N PRO A 297 -0.75 8.03 22.14
CA PRO A 297 -0.02 7.06 21.33
C PRO A 297 -0.26 5.62 21.80
N GLY A 298 -0.54 4.70 20.87
CA GLY A 298 -0.79 3.28 21.17
C GLY A 298 -2.18 2.92 21.73
N SER A 299 -3.09 3.89 21.87
CA SER A 299 -4.47 3.62 22.35
C SER A 299 -5.28 2.76 21.37
N THR A 300 -6.23 1.95 21.86
CA THR A 300 -7.12 1.18 20.99
C THR A 300 -8.09 2.04 20.18
N VAL A 301 -8.47 1.51 19.01
CA VAL A 301 -9.40 2.15 18.07
C VAL A 301 -10.87 1.99 18.48
N TYR A 302 -11.21 0.92 19.22
CA TYR A 302 -12.58 0.50 19.54
C TYR A 302 -12.94 0.73 21.00
N PHE A 303 -14.22 0.99 21.27
CA PHE A 303 -14.75 1.23 22.60
C PHE A 303 -14.40 0.07 23.56
N LEU A 304 -13.63 0.38 24.62
CA LEU A 304 -13.09 -0.57 25.60
C LEU A 304 -12.31 -1.75 24.96
N GLY A 305 -11.76 -1.57 23.76
CA GLY A 305 -11.05 -2.60 23.00
C GLY A 305 -11.96 -3.68 22.38
N LEU A 306 -13.29 -3.51 22.38
CA LEU A 306 -14.24 -4.47 21.82
C LEU A 306 -14.15 -4.50 20.27
N GLN A 307 -13.52 -5.53 19.72
CA GLN A 307 -13.33 -5.65 18.27
C GLN A 307 -14.64 -5.96 17.54
N ALA A 308 -15.05 -5.06 16.64
CA ALA A 308 -16.04 -5.38 15.62
C ALA A 308 -15.44 -6.32 14.57
N GLY A 309 -16.05 -7.49 14.33
CA GLY A 309 -15.63 -8.41 13.28
C GLY A 309 -15.72 -7.74 11.90
N ALA A 310 -14.65 -7.80 11.11
CA ALA A 310 -14.41 -6.93 9.95
C ALA A 310 -15.41 -7.08 8.78
N LYS A 311 -16.60 -6.46 8.91
CA LYS A 311 -17.61 -6.29 7.84
C LYS A 311 -18.42 -5.00 8.05
N ASN A 312 -18.15 -3.97 7.23
CA ASN A 312 -19.16 -3.21 6.45
C ASN A 312 -18.76 -1.76 6.05
N ASP A 313 -17.70 -1.58 5.24
CA ASP A 313 -17.55 -0.31 4.48
C ASP A 313 -18.72 -0.05 3.50
N MET A 314 -19.43 -1.12 3.09
CA MET A 314 -20.61 -1.07 2.23
C MET A 314 -21.85 -0.41 2.85
N PHE A 315 -21.81 0.09 4.09
CA PHE A 315 -22.98 0.64 4.77
C PHE A 315 -22.72 2.01 5.41
N ALA A 316 -23.76 2.83 5.49
CA ALA A 316 -23.79 4.12 6.18
C ALA A 316 -25.07 4.22 7.04
N GLU A 317 -25.01 4.97 8.14
CA GLU A 317 -26.20 5.28 8.94
C GLU A 317 -27.06 6.31 8.21
N LEU A 318 -28.39 6.14 8.28
CA LEU A 318 -29.36 7.04 7.67
C LEU A 318 -30.08 7.84 8.77
N VAL A 319 -29.68 9.11 8.92
CA VAL A 319 -30.11 10.00 10.00
C VAL A 319 -31.16 11.00 9.49
N PHE A 320 -32.24 11.20 10.25
CA PHE A 320 -33.24 12.22 9.95
C PHE A 320 -32.94 13.54 10.67
N ASN A 321 -32.76 14.62 9.93
CA ASN A 321 -32.67 15.96 10.48
C ASN A 321 -33.93 16.77 10.14
N THR A 322 -34.58 17.34 11.16
CA THR A 322 -35.86 18.08 11.02
C THR A 322 -35.78 19.35 10.16
N ARG A 323 -34.59 19.86 9.85
CA ARG A 323 -34.37 21.00 8.94
C ARG A 323 -33.82 20.61 7.58
N THR A 324 -32.98 19.57 7.51
CA THR A 324 -32.23 19.22 6.28
C THR A 324 -32.70 17.95 5.59
N GLY A 325 -33.57 17.15 6.21
CA GLY A 325 -34.12 15.90 5.69
C GLY A 325 -33.30 14.67 6.07
N TRP A 326 -33.51 13.58 5.35
CA TRP A 326 -32.75 12.33 5.49
C TRP A 326 -31.34 12.46 4.87
N ALA A 327 -30.32 12.12 5.65
CA ALA A 327 -28.91 12.22 5.26
C ALA A 327 -28.08 11.00 5.71
N LEU A 328 -27.01 10.74 4.97
CA LEU A 328 -26.01 9.69 5.19
C LEU A 328 -24.78 10.26 5.89
N ASN A 329 -24.18 9.48 6.79
CA ASN A 329 -22.91 9.77 7.48
C ASN A 329 -21.64 9.52 6.63
N LYS A 330 -21.77 9.44 5.30
CA LYS A 330 -20.66 9.36 4.33
C LYS A 330 -20.94 10.32 3.16
N GLY A 331 -19.89 10.77 2.47
CA GLY A 331 -19.97 11.80 1.42
C GLY A 331 -18.91 11.63 0.31
N ALA A 332 -18.47 12.75 -0.28
CA ALA A 332 -17.49 12.75 -1.38
C ALA A 332 -16.15 12.10 -0.98
N LEU A 333 -15.71 12.22 0.28
CA LEU A 333 -14.49 11.56 0.77
C LEU A 333 -14.55 10.02 0.70
N GLN A 334 -15.76 9.44 0.72
CA GLN A 334 -16.00 8.01 0.60
C GLN A 334 -16.53 7.61 -0.79
N GLY A 335 -16.28 8.44 -1.81
CA GLY A 335 -16.60 8.11 -3.21
C GLY A 335 -18.07 8.27 -3.60
N LEU A 336 -18.91 8.92 -2.78
CA LEU A 336 -20.32 9.10 -3.12
C LEU A 336 -20.54 10.16 -4.20
N GLU A 337 -21.38 9.82 -5.17
CA GLU A 337 -21.77 10.66 -6.31
C GLU A 337 -23.30 10.82 -6.39
N ILE A 338 -23.75 11.89 -7.07
CA ILE A 338 -25.17 12.22 -7.19
C ILE A 338 -25.84 11.22 -8.15
N GLY A 339 -26.99 10.69 -7.75
CA GLY A 339 -27.72 9.66 -8.49
C GLY A 339 -27.33 8.22 -8.15
N MET A 340 -26.30 7.99 -7.31
CA MET A 340 -25.98 6.63 -6.85
C MET A 340 -27.18 5.98 -6.15
N PRO A 341 -27.51 4.71 -6.48
CA PRO A 341 -28.58 3.96 -5.81
C PRO A 341 -28.12 3.49 -4.42
N VAL A 342 -29.04 3.57 -3.46
CA VAL A 342 -28.81 3.24 -2.06
C VAL A 342 -29.98 2.38 -1.56
N LYS A 343 -29.67 1.25 -0.92
CA LYS A 343 -30.70 0.34 -0.39
C LYS A 343 -30.87 0.58 1.10
N VAL A 344 -32.05 1.02 1.53
CA VAL A 344 -32.34 1.39 2.91
C VAL A 344 -32.97 0.20 3.64
N PHE A 345 -32.38 -0.19 4.77
CA PHE A 345 -32.83 -1.30 5.63
C PHE A 345 -33.25 -0.77 7.00
N ALA A 346 -34.26 -1.40 7.62
CA ALA A 346 -34.62 -1.13 9.01
C ALA A 346 -33.65 -1.83 9.96
N LEU A 347 -33.09 -1.10 10.92
CA LEU A 347 -32.17 -1.67 11.93
C LEU A 347 -32.87 -2.61 12.92
N SER A 348 -34.20 -2.51 13.05
CA SER A 348 -35.01 -3.32 13.99
C SER A 348 -35.20 -4.77 13.55
N ASP A 349 -35.15 -5.07 12.25
CA ASP A 349 -35.37 -6.43 11.72
C ASP A 349 -34.54 -6.79 10.48
N SER A 350 -33.61 -5.91 10.09
CA SER A 350 -32.74 -6.02 8.90
C SER A 350 -33.47 -6.20 7.55
N LYS A 351 -34.77 -5.90 7.46
CA LYS A 351 -35.49 -5.95 6.17
C LYS A 351 -35.17 -4.74 5.32
N LEU A 352 -35.13 -4.95 4.00
CA LEU A 352 -35.11 -3.88 3.01
C LEU A 352 -36.43 -3.10 3.09
N VAL A 353 -36.34 -1.80 3.34
CA VAL A 353 -37.47 -0.88 3.43
C VAL A 353 -37.74 -0.25 2.07
N MET A 354 -36.71 0.26 1.40
CA MET A 354 -36.83 0.85 0.06
C MET A 354 -35.49 0.98 -0.68
N ASP A 355 -35.56 1.17 -1.99
CA ASP A 355 -34.50 1.76 -2.79
C ASP A 355 -34.62 3.31 -2.76
N ALA A 356 -33.50 4.00 -2.63
CA ALA A 356 -33.37 5.46 -2.64
C ALA A 356 -32.19 5.89 -3.53
N SER A 357 -31.99 7.18 -3.76
CA SER A 357 -30.84 7.69 -4.53
C SER A 357 -30.26 8.97 -3.95
N ILE A 358 -28.96 9.20 -4.13
CA ILE A 358 -28.27 10.38 -3.58
C ILE A 358 -28.67 11.65 -4.36
N SER A 359 -29.27 12.63 -3.67
CA SER A 359 -29.78 13.88 -4.25
C SER A 359 -28.80 15.05 -4.16
N LYS A 360 -27.96 15.09 -3.10
CA LYS A 360 -26.85 16.05 -2.98
C LYS A 360 -25.70 15.42 -2.19
N VAL A 361 -24.51 15.42 -2.78
CA VAL A 361 -23.26 15.08 -2.08
C VAL A 361 -22.69 16.34 -1.42
N MET A 362 -22.19 16.19 -0.19
CA MET A 362 -21.33 17.11 0.52
C MET A 362 -20.00 16.37 0.81
N LEU A 363 -19.02 17.02 1.44
CA LEU A 363 -17.67 16.46 1.54
C LEU A 363 -17.62 15.17 2.40
N ASP A 364 -18.29 15.19 3.55
CA ASP A 364 -18.33 14.14 4.58
C ASP A 364 -19.68 13.41 4.65
N THR A 365 -20.72 13.98 4.05
CA THR A 365 -22.13 13.59 4.22
C THR A 365 -22.89 13.68 2.89
N ALA A 366 -24.03 13.00 2.77
CA ALA A 366 -24.84 13.03 1.55
C ALA A 366 -26.35 13.02 1.84
N LYS A 367 -27.15 13.78 1.09
CA LYS A 367 -28.62 13.74 1.16
C LYS A 367 -29.18 12.71 0.21
N LEU A 368 -30.26 12.05 0.61
CA LEU A 368 -31.04 11.18 -0.26
C LEU A 368 -32.26 11.90 -0.86
N SER A 369 -32.73 11.42 -2.00
CA SER A 369 -34.12 11.55 -2.42
C SER A 369 -34.87 10.34 -1.87
N VAL A 370 -35.91 10.59 -1.09
CA VAL A 370 -36.74 9.58 -0.44
C VAL A 370 -38.17 9.79 -0.94
N ASN A 371 -38.71 8.83 -1.69
CA ASN A 371 -39.97 9.03 -2.40
C ASN A 371 -41.21 8.84 -1.50
N GLU A 372 -41.15 7.96 -0.49
CA GLU A 372 -42.22 7.74 0.49
C GLU A 372 -41.68 7.33 1.87
N GLY A 373 -42.52 7.48 2.91
CA GLY A 373 -42.68 6.45 3.94
C GLY A 373 -41.75 6.42 5.16
N LEU A 374 -40.47 6.80 5.07
CA LEU A 374 -39.52 6.60 6.19
C LEU A 374 -39.97 7.30 7.48
N ASN A 375 -40.16 6.53 8.55
CA ASN A 375 -40.61 6.99 9.86
C ASN A 375 -39.45 7.66 10.62
N ALA A 376 -39.59 8.94 10.96
CA ALA A 376 -38.58 9.71 11.68
C ALA A 376 -38.29 9.24 13.13
N GLN A 377 -39.03 8.25 13.65
CA GLN A 377 -38.77 7.59 14.93
C GLN A 377 -38.14 6.19 14.77
N GLU A 378 -38.02 5.67 13.56
CA GLU A 378 -37.34 4.41 13.25
C GLU A 378 -35.88 4.62 12.85
N ARG A 379 -35.09 3.56 13.00
CA ARG A 379 -33.65 3.53 12.74
C ARG A 379 -33.39 2.82 11.43
N TYR A 380 -32.63 3.44 10.53
CA TYR A 380 -32.34 2.88 9.21
C TYR A 380 -30.84 2.86 8.91
N MET A 381 -30.40 1.83 8.19
CA MET A 381 -29.04 1.71 7.67
C MET A 381 -29.09 1.58 6.15
N ALA A 382 -28.27 2.37 5.48
CA ALA A 382 -28.16 2.43 4.04
C ALA A 382 -27.02 1.54 3.55
N ARG A 383 -27.33 0.44 2.86
CA ARG A 383 -26.33 -0.27 2.05
C ARG A 383 -26.04 0.57 0.82
N LEU A 384 -24.80 1.04 0.75
CA LEU A 384 -24.27 1.81 -0.35
C LEU A 384 -23.70 0.83 -1.37
N ASN A 385 -24.13 0.90 -2.62
CA ASN A 385 -23.49 0.13 -3.69
C ASN A 385 -22.25 0.87 -4.19
N ILE A 386 -21.26 1.07 -3.31
CA ILE A 386 -19.94 1.63 -3.65
C ILE A 386 -19.13 0.56 -4.38
N GLU A 387 -19.48 0.34 -5.64
CA GLU A 387 -18.42 0.25 -6.64
C GLU A 387 -17.76 1.64 -6.64
N MET A 388 -16.53 1.75 -6.11
CA MET A 388 -15.75 2.98 -6.31
C MET A 388 -15.67 3.18 -7.83
N PRO A 389 -16.12 4.31 -8.39
CA PRO A 389 -16.10 4.52 -9.82
C PRO A 389 -14.66 4.36 -10.29
N ALA A 390 -14.44 3.45 -11.25
CA ALA A 390 -13.11 2.97 -11.59
C ALA A 390 -12.23 4.09 -12.16
N ARG A 391 -11.41 4.69 -11.30
CA ARG A 391 -10.57 5.87 -11.60
C ARG A 391 -9.09 5.53 -11.79
N LEU A 392 -8.70 4.29 -11.51
CA LEU A 392 -7.40 3.72 -11.88
C LEU A 392 -7.60 2.75 -13.05
N LYS A 393 -6.87 2.93 -14.15
CA LYS A 393 -6.76 1.93 -15.22
C LYS A 393 -5.52 1.05 -14.97
N LEU A 394 -5.76 -0.26 -14.91
CA LEU A 394 -4.75 -1.29 -14.65
C LEU A 394 -4.51 -2.12 -15.92
N PHE A 395 -3.29 -2.09 -16.45
CA PHE A 395 -2.83 -3.06 -17.47
C PHE A 395 -2.19 -4.27 -16.78
N VAL A 396 -2.34 -5.48 -17.34
CA VAL A 396 -1.83 -6.73 -16.74
C VAL A 396 -0.79 -7.39 -17.65
N ALA A 397 0.47 -7.01 -17.48
CA ALA A 397 1.62 -7.52 -18.21
C ALA A 397 2.21 -8.78 -17.53
N GLY A 398 1.48 -9.90 -17.61
CA GLY A 398 1.85 -11.16 -16.95
C GLY A 398 3.15 -11.84 -17.40
N GLY A 399 3.85 -11.32 -18.43
CA GLY A 399 5.19 -11.78 -18.83
C GLY A 399 5.33 -13.29 -19.01
N ASN A 400 6.34 -13.87 -18.35
CA ASN A 400 6.62 -15.30 -18.31
C ASN A 400 6.00 -16.02 -17.08
N ALA A 401 4.97 -15.45 -16.46
CA ALA A 401 4.28 -16.07 -15.33
C ALA A 401 3.61 -17.41 -15.71
N PRO A 402 3.57 -18.40 -14.78
CA PRO A 402 2.87 -19.66 -14.99
C PRO A 402 1.37 -19.42 -15.27
N MET A 403 0.86 -20.03 -16.35
CA MET A 403 -0.50 -19.76 -16.83
C MET A 403 -1.58 -20.07 -15.78
N ALA A 404 -1.37 -21.10 -14.96
CA ALA A 404 -2.28 -21.44 -13.85
C ALA A 404 -2.35 -20.34 -12.78
N THR A 405 -1.23 -19.70 -12.41
CA THR A 405 -1.27 -18.55 -11.48
C THR A 405 -1.80 -17.29 -12.17
N MET A 406 -1.50 -17.07 -13.46
CA MET A 406 -2.11 -15.96 -14.20
C MET A 406 -3.64 -16.07 -14.26
N GLY A 407 -4.19 -17.28 -14.38
CA GLY A 407 -5.63 -17.54 -14.21
C GLY A 407 -6.12 -17.09 -12.84
N MET A 408 -5.57 -17.66 -11.76
CA MET A 408 -5.95 -17.32 -10.37
C MET A 408 -5.86 -15.82 -10.06
N VAL A 409 -4.84 -15.12 -10.58
CA VAL A 409 -4.66 -13.68 -10.42
C VAL A 409 -5.69 -12.91 -11.26
N PHE A 410 -5.91 -13.30 -12.53
CA PHE A 410 -6.88 -12.63 -13.39
C PHE A 410 -8.32 -12.83 -12.92
N ASP A 411 -8.67 -14.01 -12.38
CA ASP A 411 -9.97 -14.29 -11.77
C ASP A 411 -10.20 -13.42 -10.53
N ALA A 412 -9.19 -13.29 -9.65
CA ALA A 412 -9.24 -12.41 -8.48
C ALA A 412 -9.39 -10.92 -8.87
N LEU A 413 -8.66 -10.47 -9.90
CA LEU A 413 -8.79 -9.12 -10.45
C LEU A 413 -10.15 -8.88 -11.14
N SER A 414 -10.78 -9.92 -11.66
CA SER A 414 -12.05 -9.85 -12.39
C SER A 414 -13.29 -9.78 -11.48
N ASP A 415 -13.18 -10.19 -10.21
CA ASP A 415 -14.32 -10.16 -9.28
C ASP A 415 -14.73 -8.74 -8.85
N LYS A 416 -13.87 -7.73 -9.06
CA LYS A 416 -14.13 -6.26 -8.97
C LYS A 416 -14.68 -5.68 -7.66
N LYS A 417 -15.05 -6.49 -6.66
CA LYS A 417 -15.72 -6.02 -5.44
C LYS A 417 -14.82 -5.09 -4.61
N GLY A 418 -15.14 -3.80 -4.60
CA GLY A 418 -14.54 -2.80 -3.70
C GLY A 418 -13.15 -2.28 -4.07
N SER A 419 -12.54 -2.76 -5.16
CA SER A 419 -11.10 -2.53 -5.45
C SER A 419 -10.77 -1.27 -6.27
N GLY A 420 -11.76 -0.57 -6.84
CA GLY A 420 -11.62 0.81 -7.36
C GLY A 420 -10.89 1.01 -8.70
N TYR A 421 -10.45 -0.07 -9.36
CA TYR A 421 -9.79 -0.02 -10.68
C TYR A 421 -10.65 -0.60 -11.81
N SER A 422 -10.19 -0.38 -13.04
CA SER A 422 -10.68 -1.02 -14.27
C SER A 422 -9.51 -1.66 -15.02
N LEU A 423 -9.75 -2.78 -15.68
CA LEU A 423 -8.75 -3.41 -16.55
C LEU A 423 -8.74 -2.73 -17.92
N THR A 424 -7.55 -2.51 -18.49
CA THR A 424 -7.35 -2.04 -19.87
C THR A 424 -6.58 -3.09 -20.68
N GLU A 425 -6.87 -3.18 -21.98
CA GLU A 425 -6.15 -4.04 -22.94
C GLU A 425 -4.89 -3.36 -23.52
N LEU A 426 -4.75 -2.04 -23.35
CA LEU A 426 -3.64 -1.24 -23.86
C LEU A 426 -2.83 -0.62 -22.71
N GLU A 427 -1.50 -0.77 -22.77
CA GLU A 427 -0.58 -0.19 -21.77
C GLU A 427 -0.55 1.35 -21.83
N GLU A 428 -0.62 1.93 -23.03
CA GLU A 428 -0.69 3.38 -23.26
C GLU A 428 -1.96 4.05 -22.70
N GLU A 429 -2.99 3.27 -22.39
CA GLU A 429 -4.20 3.76 -21.71
C GLU A 429 -4.12 3.64 -20.18
N ALA A 430 -3.12 2.96 -19.61
CA ALA A 430 -3.08 2.63 -18.19
C ALA A 430 -2.55 3.76 -17.30
N ASP A 431 -3.05 3.81 -16.06
CA ASP A 431 -2.41 4.59 -14.99
C ASP A 431 -1.23 3.81 -14.37
N ILE A 432 -1.40 2.49 -14.20
CA ILE A 432 -0.47 1.55 -13.57
C ILE A 432 -0.49 0.20 -14.31
N CYS A 433 0.64 -0.49 -14.32
CA CYS A 433 0.79 -1.84 -14.85
C CYS A 433 1.08 -2.84 -13.73
N LEU A 434 0.30 -3.92 -13.63
CA LEU A 434 0.70 -5.12 -12.89
C LEU A 434 1.66 -5.94 -13.77
N ARG A 435 2.86 -6.23 -13.25
CA ARG A 435 3.90 -6.98 -13.96
C ARG A 435 4.37 -8.19 -13.16
N TYR A 436 5.05 -9.11 -13.85
CA TYR A 436 5.72 -10.27 -13.26
C TYR A 436 7.18 -10.35 -13.72
N LEU A 437 8.11 -10.38 -12.76
CA LEU A 437 9.56 -10.44 -12.93
C LEU A 437 10.17 -11.03 -11.65
N THR A 438 11.35 -11.64 -11.74
CA THR A 438 12.02 -12.29 -10.59
C THR A 438 11.10 -13.28 -9.84
N GLY A 439 10.09 -13.83 -10.53
CA GLY A 439 9.06 -14.71 -9.97
C GLY A 439 8.14 -14.08 -8.91
N ALA A 440 7.90 -12.77 -8.98
CA ALA A 440 7.00 -12.02 -8.10
C ALA A 440 6.10 -11.05 -8.90
N PHE A 441 4.96 -10.69 -8.33
CA PHE A 441 4.02 -9.71 -8.89
C PHE A 441 4.24 -8.33 -8.26
N PHE A 442 4.26 -7.27 -9.07
CA PHE A 442 4.50 -5.89 -8.62
C PHE A 442 3.85 -4.86 -9.55
N LEU A 443 3.68 -3.63 -9.06
CA LEU A 443 3.10 -2.52 -9.80
C LEU A 443 4.18 -1.61 -10.38
N THR A 444 4.03 -1.13 -11.61
CA THR A 444 4.88 -0.09 -12.25
C THR A 444 4.03 0.99 -12.91
N TYR A 445 4.66 2.07 -13.37
CA TYR A 445 4.05 2.92 -14.41
C TYR A 445 4.10 2.24 -15.80
N PRO A 446 3.29 2.68 -16.77
CA PRO A 446 3.49 2.38 -18.20
C PRO A 446 4.91 2.71 -18.66
N ASP A 447 5.41 2.00 -19.67
CA ASP A 447 6.74 2.16 -20.29
C ASP A 447 7.96 1.98 -19.35
N ASP A 448 7.76 1.76 -18.04
CA ASP A 448 8.83 1.59 -17.05
C ASP A 448 8.78 0.23 -16.32
N PRO A 449 9.03 -0.90 -17.03
CA PRO A 449 8.82 -2.24 -16.49
C PRO A 449 9.81 -2.67 -15.39
N PHE A 450 10.84 -1.86 -15.09
CA PHE A 450 11.90 -2.20 -14.13
C PHE A 450 11.91 -1.31 -12.88
N ARG A 451 10.93 -0.40 -12.71
CA ARG A 451 10.74 0.42 -11.51
C ARG A 451 9.45 0.05 -10.77
N PRO A 452 9.50 -0.91 -9.83
CA PRO A 452 8.39 -1.20 -8.94
C PRO A 452 7.99 0.02 -8.09
N LEU A 453 6.69 0.16 -7.85
CA LEU A 453 6.07 1.20 -7.02
C LEU A 453 5.67 0.69 -5.62
N THR A 454 5.60 -0.63 -5.45
CA THR A 454 5.22 -1.33 -4.22
C THR A 454 6.14 -2.53 -4.00
N ILE A 455 6.18 -3.07 -2.77
CA ILE A 455 6.87 -4.34 -2.51
C ILE A 455 6.35 -5.46 -3.44
N PRO A 456 7.23 -6.19 -4.15
CA PRO A 456 6.82 -7.34 -4.96
C PRO A 456 6.33 -8.51 -4.09
N ILE A 457 5.24 -9.15 -4.50
CA ILE A 457 4.62 -10.29 -3.81
C ILE A 457 5.08 -11.59 -4.49
N ASP A 458 5.74 -12.48 -3.75
CA ASP A 458 6.31 -13.73 -4.28
C ASP A 458 5.21 -14.67 -4.82
N LEU A 459 5.49 -15.36 -5.94
CA LEU A 459 4.65 -16.42 -6.49
C LEU A 459 4.26 -17.52 -5.47
N LEU A 460 5.09 -17.73 -4.44
CA LEU A 460 4.90 -18.70 -3.37
C LEU A 460 4.13 -18.19 -2.14
N ASP A 461 3.74 -16.91 -2.09
CA ASP A 461 2.90 -16.37 -1.01
C ASP A 461 1.51 -17.03 -1.07
N SER A 462 1.04 -17.60 0.05
CA SER A 462 -0.28 -18.23 0.15
C SER A 462 -1.43 -17.23 0.03
N HIS A 463 -1.17 -15.95 0.30
CA HIS A 463 -2.12 -14.85 0.25
C HIS A 463 -1.88 -13.93 -0.96
N LEU A 464 -1.15 -14.40 -1.98
CA LEU A 464 -0.76 -13.64 -3.19
C LEU A 464 -1.92 -12.81 -3.78
N SER A 465 -3.08 -13.42 -4.02
CA SER A 465 -4.25 -12.74 -4.59
C SER A 465 -4.88 -11.74 -3.62
N GLU A 466 -4.89 -12.03 -2.33
CA GLU A 466 -5.48 -11.17 -1.29
C GLU A 466 -4.62 -9.91 -1.11
N ARG A 467 -3.31 -10.09 -0.87
CA ARG A 467 -2.33 -8.99 -0.75
C ARG A 467 -2.25 -8.11 -2.00
N LEU A 468 -2.42 -8.70 -3.19
CA LEU A 468 -2.46 -7.94 -4.45
C LEU A 468 -3.73 -7.09 -4.56
N ILE A 469 -4.89 -7.60 -4.15
CA ILE A 469 -6.15 -6.84 -4.12
C ILE A 469 -6.08 -5.75 -3.04
N GLU A 470 -5.46 -6.00 -1.90
CA GLU A 470 -5.20 -4.99 -0.85
C GLU A 470 -4.30 -3.85 -1.36
N GLN A 471 -3.15 -4.16 -1.96
CA GLN A 471 -2.28 -3.14 -2.59
C GLN A 471 -3.07 -2.33 -3.63
N LEU A 472 -3.81 -2.99 -4.54
CA LEU A 472 -4.57 -2.30 -5.58
C LEU A 472 -5.73 -1.45 -5.04
N ALA A 473 -6.39 -1.88 -3.97
CA ALA A 473 -7.45 -1.11 -3.31
C ALA A 473 -6.87 0.15 -2.65
N GLN A 474 -5.73 0.05 -1.94
CA GLN A 474 -5.04 1.20 -1.37
C GLN A 474 -4.55 2.17 -2.46
N VAL A 475 -3.89 1.65 -3.51
CA VAL A 475 -3.42 2.44 -4.65
C VAL A 475 -4.58 3.17 -5.33
N SER A 476 -5.72 2.49 -5.53
CA SER A 476 -6.93 3.10 -6.12
C SER A 476 -7.55 4.17 -5.20
N LYS A 477 -7.58 3.95 -3.89
CA LYS A 477 -8.04 4.95 -2.90
C LYS A 477 -7.10 6.16 -2.85
N TRP A 478 -5.79 5.97 -2.96
CA TRP A 478 -4.81 7.06 -3.07
C TRP A 478 -5.00 7.85 -4.39
N TRP A 479 -5.22 7.16 -5.51
CA TRP A 479 -5.51 7.78 -6.82
C TRP A 479 -6.82 8.58 -6.78
N PHE A 480 -7.83 8.05 -6.09
CA PHE A 480 -9.10 8.73 -5.82
C PHE A 480 -8.90 10.02 -5.01
N LEU A 481 -8.15 9.97 -3.90
CA LEU A 481 -7.86 11.14 -3.04
C LEU A 481 -7.05 12.21 -3.78
N LYS A 482 -6.01 11.79 -4.51
CA LYS A 482 -5.26 12.65 -5.46
C LYS A 482 -6.20 13.30 -6.47
N GLY A 483 -7.16 12.55 -7.01
CA GLY A 483 -8.17 12.99 -7.97
C GLY A 483 -9.36 13.77 -7.39
N LEU A 484 -9.44 13.98 -6.06
CA LEU A 484 -10.62 14.53 -5.40
C LEU A 484 -10.87 16.00 -5.76
N VAL A 485 -11.92 16.27 -6.52
CA VAL A 485 -12.39 17.62 -6.88
C VAL A 485 -13.91 17.73 -6.75
N ASN A 486 -14.44 18.93 -6.49
CA ASN A 486 -15.88 19.18 -6.55
C ASN A 486 -16.30 19.44 -8.03
N PRO A 487 -17.04 18.52 -8.69
CA PRO A 487 -17.40 18.67 -10.10
C PRO A 487 -18.42 19.79 -10.37
N ARG A 488 -18.99 20.42 -9.34
CA ARG A 488 -19.93 21.55 -9.47
C ARG A 488 -19.25 22.91 -9.60
N ILE A 489 -17.94 22.99 -9.34
CA ILE A 489 -17.23 24.26 -9.34
C ILE A 489 -16.91 24.72 -10.77
N PRO A 490 -17.27 25.96 -11.16
CA PRO A 490 -16.87 26.53 -12.44
C PRO A 490 -15.35 26.64 -12.57
N GLN A 491 -14.81 26.41 -13.77
CA GLN A 491 -13.37 26.48 -14.07
C GLN A 491 -12.71 27.82 -13.69
N ASN A 492 -13.48 28.90 -13.61
CA ASN A 492 -13.00 30.25 -13.25
C ASN A 492 -13.24 30.62 -11.78
N PHE A 493 -13.55 29.67 -10.90
CA PHE A 493 -13.80 29.92 -9.48
C PHE A 493 -12.50 30.23 -8.73
N SER A 494 -12.38 31.46 -8.20
CA SER A 494 -11.26 31.84 -7.36
C SER A 494 -11.36 31.17 -5.99
N ILE A 495 -10.50 30.20 -5.71
CA ILE A 495 -10.37 29.61 -4.37
C ILE A 495 -10.00 30.73 -3.37
N PRO A 496 -10.68 30.84 -2.21
CA PRO A 496 -10.46 31.93 -1.24
C PRO A 496 -9.19 31.78 -0.40
N ILE A 497 -8.19 31.02 -0.88
CA ILE A 497 -6.93 30.76 -0.19
C ILE A 497 -5.75 31.13 -1.10
N LYS A 498 -4.85 31.97 -0.59
CA LYS A 498 -3.52 32.19 -1.17
C LYS A 498 -2.59 31.13 -0.58
N VAL A 499 -1.82 30.46 -1.43
CA VAL A 499 -0.79 29.51 -1.02
C VAL A 499 0.58 30.05 -1.39
N GLU A 500 1.52 29.98 -0.46
CA GLU A 500 2.92 30.36 -0.65
C GLU A 500 3.81 29.21 -0.21
N VAL A 501 4.88 28.94 -0.96
CA VAL A 501 5.82 27.86 -0.68
C VAL A 501 7.23 28.43 -0.58
N ASP A 502 7.97 27.97 0.42
CA ASP A 502 9.40 28.19 0.59
C ASP A 502 10.08 26.81 0.54
N ILE A 503 11.19 26.70 -0.20
CA ILE A 503 11.98 25.49 -0.34
C ILE A 503 13.42 25.84 -0.01
N ASN A 504 14.04 25.11 0.90
CA ASN A 504 15.43 25.24 1.34
C ASN A 504 15.81 26.68 1.78
N ASP A 505 14.89 27.32 2.52
CA ASP A 505 15.02 28.69 3.05
C ASP A 505 15.33 29.75 1.97
N SER A 506 14.87 29.54 0.74
CA SER A 506 15.00 30.49 -0.38
C SER A 506 13.97 31.63 -0.33
N GLY A 507 12.94 31.50 0.51
CA GLY A 507 11.89 32.49 0.74
C GLY A 507 10.54 32.10 0.15
N PHE A 508 9.47 32.57 0.79
CA PHE A 508 8.09 32.29 0.37
C PHE A 508 7.75 32.91 -0.99
N ASN A 509 7.37 32.06 -1.94
CA ASN A 509 6.90 32.43 -3.27
C ASN A 509 5.45 31.97 -3.46
N ALA A 510 4.62 32.76 -4.14
CA ALA A 510 3.22 32.41 -4.38
C ALA A 510 3.10 31.19 -5.33
N PHE A 511 2.27 30.21 -4.96
CA PHE A 511 2.07 29.00 -5.74
C PHE A 511 1.32 29.29 -7.05
N SER A 512 1.91 28.87 -8.18
CA SER A 512 1.42 29.17 -9.54
C SER A 512 0.60 28.03 -10.19
N GLY A 513 0.37 26.93 -9.48
CA GLY A 513 -0.27 25.72 -10.04
C GLY A 513 0.69 24.77 -10.78
N GLN A 514 1.99 25.03 -10.77
CA GLN A 514 3.03 24.22 -11.46
C GLN A 514 3.73 23.25 -10.49
N GLU A 515 4.53 22.30 -11.02
CA GLU A 515 5.30 21.35 -10.19
C GLU A 515 6.39 22.07 -9.37
N LEU A 516 6.38 21.83 -8.06
CA LEU A 516 7.36 22.36 -7.11
C LEU A 516 8.58 21.44 -7.06
N VAL A 517 9.68 21.89 -7.68
CA VAL A 517 10.91 21.10 -7.80
C VAL A 517 11.76 21.24 -6.54
N VAL A 518 11.97 20.12 -5.84
CA VAL A 518 12.76 20.04 -4.60
C VAL A 518 14.11 19.42 -4.91
N ASN A 519 15.17 20.00 -4.33
CA ASN A 519 16.54 19.51 -4.41
C ASN A 519 17.06 19.29 -2.98
N TYR A 520 17.82 18.22 -2.75
CA TYR A 520 18.41 17.94 -1.43
C TYR A 520 19.73 18.70 -1.22
N HIS A 521 19.97 19.14 0.02
CA HIS A 521 21.24 19.74 0.42
C HIS A 521 22.37 18.70 0.42
N GLN A 522 23.57 19.14 0.03
CA GLN A 522 24.80 18.33 0.08
C GLN A 522 25.50 18.51 1.44
N PRO A 523 26.19 17.49 1.99
CA PRO A 523 26.73 16.31 1.29
C PRO A 523 25.83 15.04 1.29
N ILE A 524 26.07 14.17 0.30
CA ILE A 524 25.41 12.87 0.02
C ILE A 524 25.06 12.00 1.25
N ARG A 525 25.82 12.06 2.36
CA ARG A 525 25.54 11.26 3.58
C ARG A 525 24.43 11.81 4.48
N ALA A 526 23.90 13.00 4.19
CA ALA A 526 22.82 13.64 4.94
C ALA A 526 21.97 14.50 3.99
N LEU A 527 21.44 13.87 2.93
CA LEU A 527 20.56 14.52 1.96
C LEU A 527 19.22 14.86 2.63
N GLU A 528 19.01 16.13 2.96
CA GLU A 528 17.73 16.65 3.44
C GLU A 528 17.26 17.84 2.60
N ALA A 529 15.95 18.05 2.55
CA ALA A 529 15.31 19.24 2.01
C ALA A 529 14.31 19.80 3.02
N SER A 530 14.16 21.12 3.06
CA SER A 530 13.24 21.82 3.96
C SER A 530 12.14 22.49 3.15
N ILE A 531 10.88 22.25 3.49
CA ILE A 531 9.72 22.84 2.81
C ILE A 531 8.86 23.57 3.85
N ARG A 532 8.43 24.79 3.55
CA ARG A 532 7.36 25.49 4.30
C ARG A 532 6.24 25.84 3.35
N ILE A 533 4.98 25.63 3.76
CA ILE A 533 3.80 25.94 2.95
C ILE A 533 2.88 26.82 3.78
N ARG A 534 2.74 28.10 3.43
CA ARG A 534 1.83 29.04 4.09
C ARG A 534 0.50 29.10 3.34
N LEU A 535 -0.58 28.80 4.05
CA LEU A 535 -1.95 29.03 3.59
C LEU A 535 -2.45 30.36 4.19
N THR A 536 -3.14 31.19 3.41
CA THR A 536 -3.73 32.46 3.89
C THR A 536 -5.15 32.62 3.35
N ASN A 537 -6.13 32.83 4.24
CA ASN A 537 -7.49 33.15 3.82
C ASN A 537 -7.54 34.57 3.22
N ILE A 538 -7.83 34.65 1.92
CA ILE A 538 -8.00 35.92 1.18
C ILE A 538 -9.48 36.23 0.88
N GLY A 539 -10.40 35.38 1.32
CA GLY A 539 -11.84 35.60 1.24
C GLY A 539 -12.37 36.57 2.30
N ALA A 540 -13.62 37.01 2.13
CA ALA A 540 -14.31 37.93 3.04
C ALA A 540 -15.07 37.22 4.19
N SER A 541 -14.83 35.93 4.41
CA SER A 541 -15.51 35.12 5.44
C SER A 541 -14.59 34.00 5.93
N PRO A 542 -14.82 33.43 7.13
CA PRO A 542 -14.01 32.32 7.64
C PRO A 542 -14.14 31.09 6.74
N ILE A 543 -13.04 30.36 6.57
CA ILE A 543 -12.98 29.11 5.80
C ILE A 543 -12.47 27.98 6.67
N TYR A 544 -12.88 26.76 6.37
CA TYR A 544 -12.36 25.54 6.97
C TYR A 544 -11.44 24.87 5.95
N CYS A 545 -10.20 24.58 6.32
CA CYS A 545 -9.22 23.96 5.44
C CYS A 545 -8.64 22.67 6.04
N ALA A 546 -8.41 21.69 5.17
CA ALA A 546 -7.66 20.47 5.47
C ALA A 546 -6.55 20.27 4.44
N ALA A 547 -5.50 19.53 4.81
CA ALA A 547 -4.37 19.24 3.94
C ALA A 547 -4.08 17.75 3.96
N ILE A 548 -4.45 17.04 2.89
CA ILE A 548 -4.10 15.62 2.71
C ILE A 548 -2.74 15.57 2.01
N PHE A 549 -1.71 15.11 2.72
CA PHE A 549 -0.45 14.71 2.11
C PHE A 549 -0.60 13.31 1.51
N LEU A 550 0.04 13.10 0.36
CA LEU A 550 -0.03 11.89 -0.45
C LEU A 550 1.39 11.55 -0.92
N SER A 551 2.03 10.58 -0.27
CA SER A 551 3.43 10.21 -0.53
C SER A 551 3.57 9.30 -1.76
N ALA A 552 4.80 9.04 -2.20
CA ALA A 552 5.06 8.16 -3.35
C ALA A 552 4.78 6.66 -3.07
N GLN A 553 4.65 6.24 -1.81
CA GLN A 553 4.35 4.86 -1.36
C GLN A 553 2.85 4.63 -1.15
N PHE A 554 2.01 5.47 -1.75
CA PHE A 554 0.55 5.43 -1.60
C PHE A 554 0.05 5.65 -0.15
N ALA A 555 0.86 6.28 0.70
CA ALA A 555 0.41 6.76 2.00
C ALA A 555 -0.49 7.99 1.86
N ALA A 556 -1.39 8.19 2.82
CA ALA A 556 -2.20 9.40 2.96
C ALA A 556 -2.17 9.87 4.41
N TYR A 557 -2.00 11.17 4.65
CA TYR A 557 -1.90 11.73 6.01
C TYR A 557 -2.46 13.15 6.10
N THR A 558 -3.25 13.42 7.14
CA THR A 558 -3.99 14.69 7.34
C THR A 558 -3.44 15.59 8.46
N GLY A 559 -2.43 15.15 9.21
CA GLY A 559 -1.95 15.81 10.44
C GLY A 559 -1.14 17.11 10.25
N PHE A 560 -0.90 17.53 9.00
CA PHE A 560 -0.18 18.78 8.66
C PHE A 560 -0.92 20.09 9.03
N LEU A 561 -2.15 19.97 9.55
CA LEU A 561 -2.89 21.06 10.20
C LEU A 561 -3.36 20.58 11.58
N GLN A 562 -3.42 21.52 12.53
CA GLN A 562 -3.82 21.22 13.91
C GLN A 562 -4.95 22.16 14.36
N PRO A 563 -6.22 21.68 14.42
CA PRO A 563 -6.67 20.33 14.05
C PRO A 563 -6.66 20.10 12.53
N SER A 564 -6.75 18.84 12.09
CA SER A 564 -6.68 18.44 10.66
C SER A 564 -7.70 19.12 9.75
N VAL A 565 -8.79 19.64 10.33
CA VAL A 565 -9.71 20.61 9.70
C VAL A 565 -9.66 21.93 10.48
N LEU A 566 -8.76 22.82 10.09
CA LEU A 566 -8.54 24.11 10.75
C LEU A 566 -9.48 25.18 10.20
N MET A 567 -10.03 26.04 11.07
CA MET A 567 -10.77 27.23 10.67
C MET A 567 -9.84 28.45 10.60
N LEU A 568 -9.79 29.11 9.44
CA LEU A 568 -9.03 30.33 9.17
C LEU A 568 -9.96 31.54 8.99
N GLU A 569 -9.82 32.52 9.89
CA GLU A 569 -10.48 33.84 9.78
C GLU A 569 -9.93 34.64 8.57
N PRO A 570 -10.71 35.60 8.01
CA PRO A 570 -10.26 36.47 6.93
C PRO A 570 -8.91 37.15 7.22
N GLY A 571 -7.99 37.09 6.27
CA GLY A 571 -6.65 37.68 6.38
C GLY A 571 -5.71 36.98 7.38
N LYS A 572 -6.09 35.81 7.93
CA LYS A 572 -5.18 34.99 8.75
C LYS A 572 -4.44 33.97 7.89
N SER A 573 -3.25 33.62 8.37
CA SER A 573 -2.37 32.62 7.78
C SER A 573 -2.07 31.50 8.76
N VAL A 574 -1.77 30.32 8.22
CA VAL A 574 -1.19 29.16 8.92
C VAL A 574 -0.07 28.60 8.04
N GLU A 575 0.92 27.95 8.65
CA GLU A 575 1.93 27.18 7.92
C GLU A 575 1.69 25.70 8.15
N LEU A 576 1.70 24.90 7.08
CA LEU A 576 1.64 23.44 7.15
C LEU A 576 2.93 22.93 7.77
N GLY A 577 2.78 22.02 8.71
CA GLY A 577 3.90 21.50 9.47
C GLY A 577 3.48 20.29 10.29
N ASN A 578 4.38 19.33 10.46
CA ASN A 578 4.15 18.29 11.45
C ASN A 578 4.31 18.93 12.83
N ASN A 579 3.41 18.59 13.75
CA ASN A 579 3.63 18.77 15.18
C ASN A 579 3.86 20.23 15.64
N GLY A 580 3.27 21.20 14.94
CA GLY A 580 3.49 22.63 15.19
C GLY A 580 4.82 23.18 14.66
N GLY A 581 5.70 22.32 14.16
CA GLY A 581 6.94 22.69 13.47
C GLY A 581 6.65 23.13 12.04
N ALA A 582 6.73 24.44 11.76
CA ALA A 582 6.46 25.04 10.44
C ALA A 582 7.46 24.66 9.32
N ILE A 583 8.34 23.69 9.54
CA ILE A 583 9.32 23.18 8.57
C ILE A 583 9.08 21.69 8.36
N ILE A 584 8.64 21.33 7.16
CA ILE A 584 8.50 19.96 6.72
C ILE A 584 9.88 19.52 6.19
N LYS A 585 10.56 18.62 6.92
CA LYS A 585 11.78 17.97 6.45
C LYS A 585 11.44 16.79 5.54
N VAL A 586 12.17 16.65 4.43
CA VAL A 586 12.04 15.50 3.53
C VAL A 586 13.42 14.92 3.22
N PHE A 587 13.50 13.60 3.18
CA PHE A 587 14.71 12.81 2.92
C PHE A 587 14.48 11.94 1.67
N PRO A 588 15.51 11.58 0.89
CA PRO A 588 15.38 10.64 -0.20
C PRO A 588 15.35 9.20 0.32
N GLU A 589 14.44 8.39 -0.21
CA GLU A 589 14.39 6.95 0.06
C GLU A 589 15.53 6.21 -0.63
N GLU A 590 15.99 5.10 -0.04
CA GLU A 590 17.02 4.27 -0.67
C GLU A 590 16.57 3.70 -2.03
N THR A 591 15.30 3.35 -2.17
CA THR A 591 14.70 2.83 -3.42
C THR A 591 14.84 3.81 -4.58
N MET A 592 14.87 5.12 -4.30
CA MET A 592 15.17 6.17 -5.29
C MET A 592 16.51 5.93 -5.99
N PHE A 593 17.51 5.49 -5.22
CA PHE A 593 18.86 5.19 -5.70
C PHE A 593 18.94 3.79 -6.32
N TRP A 594 18.48 2.76 -5.60
CA TRP A 594 18.53 1.36 -6.03
C TRP A 594 17.77 1.10 -7.34
N TYR A 595 16.64 1.77 -7.56
CA TYR A 595 15.84 1.62 -8.79
C TYR A 595 16.08 2.74 -9.82
N ASN A 596 17.14 3.53 -9.65
CA ASN A 596 17.52 4.63 -10.54
C ASN A 596 16.33 5.53 -10.93
N LEU A 597 15.51 5.94 -9.96
CA LEU A 597 14.37 6.84 -10.20
C LEU A 597 14.90 8.25 -10.51
N PRO A 598 14.41 8.95 -11.55
CA PRO A 598 14.84 10.32 -11.83
C PRO A 598 14.34 11.33 -10.79
N PHE A 599 13.17 11.06 -10.22
CA PHE A 599 12.53 11.83 -9.16
C PHE A 599 11.43 10.97 -8.50
N THR A 600 11.04 11.32 -7.27
CA THR A 600 9.74 10.92 -6.70
C THR A 600 8.72 12.05 -6.88
N LYS A 601 7.42 11.73 -6.80
CA LYS A 601 6.33 12.72 -6.82
C LYS A 601 5.41 12.53 -5.62
N GLU A 602 5.13 13.62 -4.95
CA GLU A 602 4.26 13.69 -3.79
C GLU A 602 3.25 14.83 -3.96
N PHE A 603 2.14 14.80 -3.23
CA PHE A 603 1.07 15.77 -3.42
C PHE A 603 0.49 16.24 -2.09
N PHE A 604 0.26 17.54 -1.95
CA PHE A 604 -0.69 18.06 -0.98
C PHE A 604 -2.02 18.34 -1.70
N GLN A 605 -3.05 17.57 -1.39
CA GLN A 605 -4.44 17.86 -1.79
C GLN A 605 -5.08 18.69 -0.68
N LEU A 606 -5.06 20.02 -0.87
CA LEU A 606 -5.71 20.97 0.03
C LEU A 606 -7.22 20.97 -0.26
N ILE A 607 -8.03 20.93 0.79
CA ILE A 607 -9.49 21.04 0.71
C ILE A 607 -9.91 22.30 1.47
N VAL A 608 -10.82 23.09 0.91
CA VAL A 608 -11.32 24.33 1.50
C VAL A 608 -12.85 24.38 1.43
N SER A 609 -13.50 24.76 2.52
CA SER A 609 -14.96 24.71 2.70
C SER A 609 -15.46 25.97 3.42
N PRO A 610 -16.69 26.46 3.15
CA PRO A 610 -17.33 27.53 3.92
C PRO A 610 -17.82 27.07 5.31
N SER A 611 -17.83 25.76 5.53
CA SER A 611 -18.56 25.09 6.61
C SER A 611 -17.68 24.01 7.23
N PRO A 612 -17.84 23.74 8.54
CA PRO A 612 -17.12 22.65 9.18
C PRO A 612 -17.52 21.31 8.55
N PHE A 613 -16.50 20.49 8.34
CA PHE A 613 -16.56 19.13 7.82
C PHE A 613 -15.65 18.22 8.64
N GLU A 614 -15.87 16.91 8.56
CA GLU A 614 -14.98 15.91 9.14
C GLU A 614 -14.13 15.24 8.04
N ILE A 615 -12.89 14.86 8.38
CA ILE A 615 -11.95 14.21 7.46
C ILE A 615 -11.49 12.88 8.06
N HIS A 616 -12.25 11.82 7.77
CA HIS A 616 -12.15 10.52 8.44
C HIS A 616 -12.09 9.36 7.43
N GLY A 617 -11.31 8.33 7.77
CA GLY A 617 -10.99 7.21 6.87
C GLY A 617 -10.08 7.58 5.70
N VAL A 618 -9.50 8.80 5.70
CA VAL A 618 -8.61 9.30 4.65
C VAL A 618 -7.18 8.81 4.85
N ASP A 619 -6.70 8.82 6.10
CA ASP A 619 -5.33 8.43 6.43
C ASP A 619 -5.06 6.95 6.11
N MET A 620 -3.85 6.66 5.62
CA MET A 620 -3.37 5.34 5.20
C MET A 620 -1.86 5.28 5.40
N ASN A 621 -1.38 4.24 6.08
CA ASN A 621 0.05 3.92 6.15
C ASN A 621 0.59 3.63 4.74
N GLY A 622 1.86 3.96 4.47
CA GLY A 622 2.48 3.64 3.18
C GLY A 622 2.57 2.14 2.93
N ILE A 623 2.45 1.72 1.67
CA ILE A 623 2.79 0.36 1.25
C ILE A 623 4.30 0.17 1.42
N GLU A 624 4.72 -1.03 1.84
CA GLU A 624 6.14 -1.36 2.00
C GLU A 624 6.93 -1.08 0.69
N PRO A 625 8.15 -0.53 0.79
CA PRO A 625 8.95 -0.17 -0.37
C PRO A 625 9.44 -1.41 -1.14
N PRO A 626 9.78 -1.25 -2.44
CA PRO A 626 10.46 -2.29 -3.21
C PRO A 626 11.77 -2.82 -2.58
N TRP A 627 12.05 -4.10 -2.81
CA TRP A 627 13.19 -4.82 -2.25
C TRP A 627 14.56 -4.14 -2.51
N THR A 628 15.40 -4.03 -1.48
CA THR A 628 16.80 -3.62 -1.62
C THR A 628 17.77 -4.77 -1.26
N PRO A 629 19.04 -4.72 -1.69
CA PRO A 629 20.04 -5.75 -1.35
C PRO A 629 20.48 -5.79 0.12
N ARG A 630 19.91 -4.95 1.00
CA ARG A 630 20.22 -4.88 2.43
C ARG A 630 19.02 -4.38 3.23
N GLU A 631 18.31 -5.28 3.91
CA GLU A 631 17.44 -4.88 5.02
C GLU A 631 17.61 -5.79 6.22
N GLU A 632 18.05 -5.20 7.33
CA GLU A 632 17.50 -5.48 8.65
C GLU A 632 17.52 -4.19 9.47
N LYS A 633 16.42 -3.42 9.40
CA LYS A 633 15.81 -2.58 10.45
C LYS A 633 14.83 -1.56 9.87
N GLY A 634 13.63 -1.50 10.43
CA GLY A 634 12.59 -0.55 10.01
C GLY A 634 12.41 0.65 10.96
N ILE A 635 11.60 1.59 10.46
CA ILE A 635 10.81 2.62 11.17
C ILE A 635 11.58 3.66 12.01
N LEU A 636 11.51 4.93 11.55
CA LEU A 636 11.23 6.09 12.40
C LEU A 636 10.36 7.10 11.62
N ILE A 637 9.17 7.42 12.13
CA ILE A 637 8.33 8.57 11.78
C ILE A 637 7.85 9.17 13.11
N ASP A 638 7.74 10.50 13.21
CA ASP A 638 7.66 11.24 14.48
C ASP A 638 6.41 12.15 14.55
N ASP A 639 5.46 11.84 15.44
CA ASP A 639 4.17 12.52 15.69
C ASP A 639 4.18 13.31 17.02
N GLN A 640 3.42 14.42 17.16
CA GLN A 640 2.85 15.03 18.40
C GLN A 640 1.95 16.26 18.10
N LEU A 641 0.71 16.36 18.62
CA LEU A 641 -0.35 17.30 18.13
C LEU A 641 -0.52 18.64 18.92
N GLY A 642 -1.30 19.63 18.40
CA GLY A 642 -1.79 20.79 19.18
C GLY A 642 -2.18 22.10 18.45
N ASN A 643 -3.07 22.94 19.00
CA ASN A 643 -4.46 23.16 18.51
C ASN A 643 -5.00 24.60 18.77
N ASN A 644 -6.22 24.92 18.26
CA ASN A 644 -7.10 26.12 18.50
C ASN A 644 -6.76 27.45 17.75
N ARG A 645 -7.64 28.40 17.33
CA ARG A 645 -9.10 28.79 17.45
C ARG A 645 -9.32 30.13 18.21
N SER A 646 -10.25 31.04 17.84
CA SER A 646 -11.28 31.20 16.75
C SER A 646 -11.55 32.73 16.55
N ASN A 647 -12.63 33.37 16.06
CA ASN A 647 -14.04 33.08 15.63
C ASN A 647 -14.58 34.39 14.92
N ASN A 648 -15.64 34.51 14.09
CA ASN A 648 -16.71 33.61 13.59
C ASN A 648 -17.58 34.26 12.45
N SER A 649 -18.19 33.45 11.56
CA SER A 649 -19.52 33.62 10.89
C SER A 649 -19.79 34.70 9.78
N PRO A 650 -20.81 34.55 8.87
CA PRO A 650 -21.01 33.44 7.90
C PRO A 650 -21.68 33.80 6.53
N VAL A 651 -21.35 33.15 5.39
CA VAL A 651 -22.17 33.11 4.14
C VAL A 651 -21.96 31.77 3.35
N ASP A 652 -22.99 31.26 2.66
CA ASP A 652 -22.94 30.03 1.83
C ASP A 652 -22.13 30.15 0.52
N GLN A 653 -21.08 29.32 0.32
CA GLN A 653 -20.37 29.11 -0.98
C GLN A 653 -19.70 27.70 -1.04
N GLU A 654 -19.97 26.84 -2.02
CA GLU A 654 -19.57 25.39 -2.02
C GLU A 654 -18.06 25.08 -1.82
N TRP A 655 -17.75 23.87 -1.33
CA TRP A 655 -16.36 23.39 -1.06
C TRP A 655 -15.54 23.18 -2.33
N CYS A 656 -14.23 23.44 -2.24
CA CYS A 656 -13.25 23.35 -3.32
C CYS A 656 -11.94 22.65 -2.89
N SER A 657 -11.05 22.43 -3.85
CA SER A 657 -9.80 21.68 -3.65
C SER A 657 -8.66 22.21 -4.53
N LEU A 658 -7.44 22.22 -4.01
CA LEU A 658 -6.22 22.65 -4.72
C LEU A 658 -5.11 21.62 -4.53
N ARG A 659 -4.47 21.18 -5.62
CA ARG A 659 -3.35 20.24 -5.58
C ARG A 659 -2.02 20.99 -5.68
N LEU A 660 -1.10 20.72 -4.76
CA LEU A 660 0.32 21.11 -4.84
C LEU A 660 1.15 19.86 -5.17
N PRO A 661 1.65 19.70 -6.41
CA PRO A 661 2.54 18.60 -6.77
C PRO A 661 4.00 18.94 -6.46
N PHE A 662 4.64 18.13 -5.62
CA PHE A 662 6.06 18.19 -5.31
C PHE A 662 6.83 17.15 -6.14
N LYS A 663 8.02 17.52 -6.59
CA LYS A 663 8.89 16.70 -7.43
C LYS A 663 10.30 16.72 -6.87
N LEU A 664 10.68 15.66 -6.17
CA LEU A 664 11.94 15.57 -5.46
C LEU A 664 12.96 14.91 -6.38
N LEU A 665 14.00 15.65 -6.79
CA LEU A 665 14.97 15.16 -7.77
C LEU A 665 15.99 14.22 -7.13
N ASN A 666 16.27 13.10 -7.79
CA ASN A 666 17.33 12.19 -7.35
C ASN A 666 18.72 12.77 -7.71
N PRO A 667 19.56 13.16 -6.73
CA PRO A 667 20.90 13.72 -7.00
C PRO A 667 21.89 12.68 -7.53
N LEU A 668 21.56 11.39 -7.45
CA LEU A 668 22.34 10.26 -7.95
C LEU A 668 21.68 9.59 -9.17
N HIS A 669 20.72 10.22 -9.84
CA HIS A 669 20.14 9.66 -11.06
C HIS A 669 21.23 9.36 -12.10
N ASN A 670 21.14 8.18 -12.71
CA ASN A 670 22.16 7.57 -13.57
C ASN A 670 23.56 7.46 -12.93
N THR A 671 23.68 7.41 -11.61
CA THR A 671 24.96 7.28 -10.89
C THR A 671 24.87 6.20 -9.81
N ILE A 672 25.70 5.16 -9.88
CA ILE A 672 25.74 4.07 -8.90
C ILE A 672 27.20 3.68 -8.59
N SER A 673 27.47 3.08 -7.44
CA SER A 673 28.81 2.54 -7.14
C SER A 673 29.00 1.15 -7.74
N HIS A 674 30.25 0.77 -8.02
CA HIS A 674 30.59 -0.60 -8.41
C HIS A 674 30.12 -1.63 -7.37
N GLN A 675 30.21 -1.30 -6.07
CA GLN A 675 29.84 -2.21 -4.98
C GLN A 675 28.32 -2.40 -4.88
N ASP A 676 27.53 -1.34 -5.07
CA ASP A 676 26.08 -1.38 -4.94
C ASP A 676 25.44 -2.06 -6.16
N LEU A 677 25.95 -1.78 -7.37
CA LEU A 677 25.53 -2.50 -8.57
C LEU A 677 25.89 -4.00 -8.49
N GLU A 678 27.06 -4.34 -7.96
CA GLU A 678 27.44 -5.73 -7.70
C GLU A 678 26.55 -6.39 -6.61
N ALA A 679 26.13 -5.64 -5.59
CA ALA A 679 25.20 -6.13 -4.58
C ALA A 679 23.81 -6.44 -5.18
N MET A 680 23.26 -5.56 -6.03
CA MET A 680 21.99 -5.84 -6.72
C MET A 680 22.09 -7.07 -7.63
N LEU A 681 23.19 -7.20 -8.37
CA LEU A 681 23.39 -8.35 -9.27
C LEU A 681 23.59 -9.68 -8.52
N LYS A 682 23.99 -9.64 -7.24
CA LYS A 682 24.15 -10.84 -6.39
C LYS A 682 22.89 -11.21 -5.62
N ASP A 683 22.03 -10.25 -5.25
CA ASP A 683 20.76 -10.56 -4.59
C ASP A 683 19.76 -11.10 -5.62
N GLU A 684 19.30 -12.35 -5.40
CA GLU A 684 18.37 -13.04 -6.29
C GLU A 684 17.06 -12.27 -6.54
N ARG A 685 16.67 -11.36 -5.64
CA ARG A 685 15.45 -10.53 -5.71
C ARG A 685 15.59 -9.28 -6.58
N THR A 686 16.80 -8.73 -6.70
CA THR A 686 17.04 -7.42 -7.35
C THR A 686 17.82 -7.49 -8.66
N ALA A 687 18.49 -8.61 -8.96
CA ALA A 687 19.36 -8.75 -10.14
C ALA A 687 18.66 -8.48 -11.49
N ASP A 688 17.44 -9.00 -11.68
CA ASP A 688 16.68 -8.84 -12.92
C ASP A 688 16.30 -7.35 -13.16
N PHE A 689 15.97 -6.61 -12.08
CA PHE A 689 15.72 -5.17 -12.14
C PHE A 689 16.99 -4.39 -12.46
N ALA A 690 18.12 -4.70 -11.81
CA ALA A 690 19.39 -4.03 -12.06
C ALA A 690 19.86 -4.17 -13.52
N LEU A 691 19.63 -5.33 -14.14
CA LEU A 691 19.96 -5.54 -15.55
C LEU A 691 19.08 -4.71 -16.49
N GLY A 692 17.76 -4.70 -16.27
CA GLY A 692 16.84 -3.84 -17.03
C GLY A 692 17.09 -2.34 -16.85
N LEU A 693 17.55 -1.92 -15.67
CA LEU A 693 17.84 -0.51 -15.36
C LEU A 693 19.20 -0.03 -15.89
N TYR A 694 20.29 -0.75 -15.61
CA TYR A 694 21.66 -0.24 -15.78
C TYR A 694 22.40 -0.77 -17.02
N PHE A 695 21.87 -1.77 -17.74
CA PHE A 695 22.53 -2.39 -18.89
C PHE A 695 21.72 -2.36 -20.19
N ASN A 696 22.43 -2.35 -21.33
CA ASN A 696 21.92 -2.59 -22.68
C ASN A 696 22.44 -3.95 -23.17
N THR A 697 21.53 -4.80 -23.65
CA THR A 697 21.88 -6.06 -24.34
C THR A 697 21.91 -5.87 -25.85
N GLN A 698 22.98 -6.34 -26.49
CA GLN A 698 23.16 -6.37 -27.94
C GLN A 698 23.69 -7.75 -28.37
N LEU A 699 23.42 -8.14 -29.62
CA LEU A 699 23.98 -9.36 -30.21
C LEU A 699 25.19 -8.99 -31.08
N SER A 700 26.34 -9.61 -30.84
CA SER A 700 27.58 -9.35 -31.57
C SER A 700 27.68 -10.14 -32.88
N ALA A 701 28.68 -9.81 -33.71
CA ALA A 701 28.80 -10.31 -35.09
C ALA A 701 29.09 -11.83 -35.20
N ASP A 702 29.37 -12.47 -34.07
CA ASP A 702 29.66 -13.88 -33.79
C ASP A 702 28.51 -14.63 -33.09
N LEU A 703 27.32 -14.01 -32.98
CA LEU A 703 26.13 -14.54 -32.29
C LEU A 703 26.22 -14.63 -30.75
N ALA A 704 27.28 -14.07 -30.15
CA ALA A 704 27.37 -13.89 -28.70
C ALA A 704 26.53 -12.67 -28.22
N ILE A 705 26.28 -12.58 -26.91
CA ILE A 705 25.52 -11.48 -26.28
C ILE A 705 26.46 -10.52 -25.55
N SER A 706 26.50 -9.25 -25.95
CA SER A 706 27.20 -8.19 -25.22
C SER A 706 26.21 -7.39 -24.36
N CYS A 707 26.48 -7.36 -23.06
CA CYS A 707 25.71 -6.64 -22.03
C CYS A 707 26.50 -5.39 -21.55
N SER A 708 26.44 -4.30 -22.32
CA SER A 708 27.15 -3.07 -21.96
C SER A 708 26.37 -2.26 -20.93
N VAL A 709 27.06 -1.64 -19.97
CA VAL A 709 26.44 -0.62 -19.11
C VAL A 709 25.88 0.51 -20.01
N LYS A 710 24.65 0.98 -19.75
CA LYS A 710 24.01 2.00 -20.61
C LYS A 710 24.85 3.29 -20.64
N PRO A 711 25.00 3.96 -21.80
CA PRO A 711 25.94 5.07 -21.98
C PRO A 711 25.65 6.30 -21.10
N GLU A 712 24.43 6.44 -20.60
CA GLU A 712 24.02 7.47 -19.66
C GLU A 712 24.44 7.20 -18.20
N ILE A 713 24.77 5.94 -17.84
CA ILE A 713 25.10 5.52 -16.47
C ILE A 713 26.56 5.80 -16.12
N ARG A 714 26.77 6.33 -14.92
CA ARG A 714 28.07 6.67 -14.34
C ARG A 714 28.39 5.72 -13.18
N LEU A 715 29.44 4.93 -13.34
CA LEU A 715 29.96 4.08 -12.25
C LEU A 715 30.97 4.82 -11.40
N THR A 716 30.97 4.54 -10.09
CA THR A 716 31.83 5.17 -9.09
C THR A 716 32.48 4.15 -8.15
N GLY A 717 33.59 4.52 -7.51
CA GLY A 717 34.42 3.61 -6.72
C GLY A 717 35.51 2.89 -7.52
N ASP A 718 36.25 1.99 -6.87
CA ASP A 718 37.33 1.23 -7.50
C ASP A 718 36.81 0.16 -8.48
N ARG A 719 37.63 -0.14 -9.50
CA ARG A 719 37.22 -0.96 -10.65
C ARG A 719 37.15 -2.46 -10.32
N GLY A 720 35.98 -2.91 -9.84
CA GLY A 720 35.68 -4.34 -9.69
C GLY A 720 35.32 -5.08 -11.00
N ILE A 721 34.87 -4.36 -12.03
CA ILE A 721 34.31 -4.96 -13.26
C ILE A 721 35.35 -4.92 -14.39
N ALA A 722 36.00 -6.06 -14.64
CA ALA A 722 36.91 -6.27 -15.78
C ALA A 722 36.13 -6.63 -17.07
N GLY A 723 36.70 -6.32 -18.24
CA GLY A 723 35.97 -6.34 -19.53
C GLY A 723 35.34 -7.68 -19.94
N ASP A 724 35.91 -8.81 -19.51
CA ASP A 724 35.44 -10.15 -19.88
C ASP A 724 34.15 -10.59 -19.15
N THR A 725 33.72 -9.84 -18.12
CA THR A 725 32.55 -10.17 -17.27
C THR A 725 31.18 -9.99 -17.96
N VAL A 726 31.17 -9.38 -19.15
CA VAL A 726 29.95 -8.90 -19.82
C VAL A 726 29.11 -10.02 -20.46
N LEU A 727 29.74 -10.97 -21.14
CA LEU A 727 29.08 -12.07 -21.86
C LEU A 727 28.62 -13.19 -20.92
N SER A 728 29.35 -13.38 -19.81
CA SER A 728 28.96 -14.30 -18.74
C SER A 728 27.74 -13.79 -17.98
N LEU A 729 27.67 -12.48 -17.67
CA LEU A 729 26.57 -11.90 -16.89
C LEU A 729 25.19 -12.07 -17.57
N ALA A 730 25.05 -11.80 -18.86
CA ALA A 730 23.77 -11.95 -19.57
C ALA A 730 23.31 -13.41 -19.71
N ASN A 731 24.21 -14.33 -20.04
CA ASN A 731 23.88 -15.76 -20.09
C ASN A 731 23.59 -16.31 -18.69
N TRP A 732 24.34 -15.89 -17.66
CA TRP A 732 24.07 -16.23 -16.26
C TRP A 732 22.69 -15.73 -15.83
N TRP A 733 22.32 -14.50 -16.18
CA TRP A 733 21.02 -13.93 -15.86
C TRP A 733 19.84 -14.70 -16.45
N ALA A 734 19.83 -14.95 -17.77
CA ALA A 734 18.71 -15.61 -18.44
C ALA A 734 18.39 -16.98 -17.80
N ARG A 735 19.43 -17.77 -17.53
CA ARG A 735 19.29 -19.05 -16.81
C ARG A 735 18.98 -18.89 -15.35
N SER A 736 19.53 -17.88 -14.66
CA SER A 736 19.21 -17.62 -13.25
C SER A 736 17.72 -17.33 -13.09
N SER A 737 17.13 -16.47 -13.93
CA SER A 737 15.70 -16.17 -13.89
C SER A 737 14.84 -17.40 -14.26
N ARG A 738 15.20 -18.15 -15.31
CA ARG A 738 14.50 -19.42 -15.68
C ARG A 738 14.62 -20.52 -14.63
N ASN A 739 15.79 -20.68 -14.00
CA ASN A 739 16.01 -21.71 -12.99
C ASN A 739 15.38 -21.33 -11.64
N LYS A 740 15.24 -20.03 -11.32
CA LYS A 740 14.34 -19.56 -10.24
C LYS A 740 12.89 -19.90 -10.55
N LEU A 741 12.41 -19.67 -11.78
CA LEU A 741 11.06 -20.02 -12.22
C LEU A 741 10.81 -21.53 -12.10
N TYR A 742 11.76 -22.37 -12.54
CA TYR A 742 11.74 -23.82 -12.31
C TYR A 742 11.62 -24.17 -10.82
N GLN A 743 12.51 -23.63 -9.97
CA GLN A 743 12.53 -23.91 -8.54
C GLN A 743 11.25 -23.47 -7.81
N ARG A 744 10.57 -22.42 -8.27
CA ARG A 744 9.24 -22.04 -7.76
C ARG A 744 8.13 -22.92 -8.33
N ASN A 745 8.15 -23.25 -9.62
CA ASN A 745 7.14 -24.11 -10.25
C ASN A 745 7.12 -25.52 -9.63
N ILE A 746 8.28 -26.16 -9.37
CA ILE A 746 8.31 -27.48 -8.70
C ILE A 746 7.91 -27.44 -7.22
N LYS A 747 7.90 -26.27 -6.57
CA LYS A 747 7.38 -26.09 -5.20
C LYS A 747 5.87 -25.89 -5.20
N LYS A 748 5.34 -25.11 -6.16
CA LYS A 748 3.92 -24.79 -6.27
C LYS A 748 3.08 -25.89 -6.95
N PHE A 749 3.70 -26.64 -7.85
CA PHE A 749 3.07 -27.71 -8.64
C PHE A 749 3.97 -28.98 -8.64
N PRO A 750 4.13 -29.65 -7.48
CA PRO A 750 5.14 -30.71 -7.29
C PRO A 750 4.93 -31.95 -8.18
N ASP A 751 3.69 -32.20 -8.61
CA ASP A 751 3.29 -33.33 -9.46
C ASP A 751 3.46 -33.05 -10.96
N GLN A 752 3.89 -31.84 -11.37
CA GLN A 752 4.19 -31.56 -12.77
C GLN A 752 5.47 -32.26 -13.23
N ILE A 753 5.43 -32.74 -14.49
CA ILE A 753 6.54 -33.41 -15.16
C ILE A 753 7.74 -32.47 -15.30
N LYS A 754 8.91 -32.95 -14.87
CA LYS A 754 10.14 -32.18 -14.77
C LYS A 754 10.95 -32.33 -16.04
N MET A 755 11.50 -31.22 -16.52
CA MET A 755 12.27 -31.18 -17.76
C MET A 755 13.61 -30.47 -17.55
N VAL A 756 14.59 -30.84 -18.36
CA VAL A 756 15.85 -30.10 -18.52
C VAL A 756 15.96 -29.68 -19.98
N SER A 757 16.45 -28.47 -20.25
CA SER A 757 16.68 -27.96 -21.61
C SER A 757 18.10 -27.48 -21.83
N GLU A 758 18.72 -27.97 -22.91
CA GLU A 758 20.06 -27.62 -23.37
C GLU A 758 20.03 -27.18 -24.83
N GLY A 759 20.85 -26.21 -25.21
CA GLY A 759 20.90 -25.74 -26.60
C GLY A 759 21.32 -24.30 -26.83
N ASP A 760 21.05 -23.84 -28.05
CA ASP A 760 21.51 -22.56 -28.61
C ASP A 760 20.53 -21.38 -28.41
N SER A 761 20.65 -20.34 -29.24
CA SER A 761 19.81 -19.13 -29.18
C SER A 761 18.33 -19.34 -29.48
N TRP A 762 17.90 -20.50 -30.00
CA TRP A 762 16.46 -20.84 -30.08
C TRP A 762 15.89 -21.31 -28.73
N PHE A 763 16.76 -21.70 -27.80
CA PHE A 763 16.44 -21.99 -26.39
C PHE A 763 16.98 -20.92 -25.41
N GLN A 764 17.79 -19.97 -25.87
CA GLN A 764 18.25 -18.82 -25.07
C GLN A 764 18.45 -17.55 -25.90
N HIS A 765 17.37 -16.80 -26.11
CA HIS A 765 17.40 -15.44 -26.68
C HIS A 765 17.20 -14.37 -25.58
N PRO A 766 17.99 -13.28 -25.54
CA PRO A 766 17.93 -12.28 -24.46
C PRO A 766 16.97 -11.12 -24.71
N LEU A 767 16.37 -11.03 -25.90
CA LEU A 767 15.61 -9.86 -26.39
C LEU A 767 14.19 -10.18 -26.89
N VAL A 768 13.83 -11.47 -26.97
CA VAL A 768 12.48 -11.96 -27.31
C VAL A 768 12.23 -13.19 -26.46
N PHE A 769 10.97 -13.51 -26.14
CA PHE A 769 10.64 -14.77 -25.47
C PHE A 769 10.85 -15.94 -26.43
N ASP A 770 11.71 -16.88 -26.05
CA ASP A 770 12.05 -18.04 -26.88
C ASP A 770 11.21 -19.29 -26.53
N ILE A 771 11.56 -20.43 -27.13
CA ILE A 771 10.86 -21.71 -26.93
C ILE A 771 10.78 -22.06 -25.43
N ILE A 772 11.85 -21.87 -24.67
CA ILE A 772 11.91 -22.23 -23.25
C ILE A 772 11.14 -21.23 -22.40
N ASP A 773 11.16 -19.94 -22.71
CA ASP A 773 10.31 -18.96 -22.01
C ASP A 773 8.82 -19.25 -22.23
N HIS A 774 8.42 -19.58 -23.46
CA HIS A 774 7.03 -19.93 -23.76
C HIS A 774 6.60 -21.25 -23.09
N LEU A 775 7.46 -22.27 -23.05
CA LEU A 775 7.15 -23.55 -22.41
C LEU A 775 7.20 -23.50 -20.88
N SER A 776 8.06 -22.67 -20.28
CA SER A 776 8.20 -22.54 -18.81
C SER A 776 6.97 -21.93 -18.12
N ARG A 777 6.04 -21.36 -18.92
CA ARG A 777 4.72 -20.90 -18.47
C ARG A 777 3.73 -22.05 -18.26
N VAL A 778 4.02 -23.24 -18.78
CA VAL A 778 3.18 -24.45 -18.73
C VAL A 778 3.84 -25.57 -17.93
N TYR A 779 5.17 -25.73 -18.05
CA TYR A 779 5.94 -26.82 -17.44
C TYR A 779 7.13 -26.31 -16.60
N PRO A 780 7.59 -27.07 -15.58
CA PRO A 780 8.84 -26.78 -14.89
C PRO A 780 10.04 -27.28 -15.73
N ILE A 781 10.75 -26.36 -16.38
CA ILE A 781 11.93 -26.63 -17.20
C ILE A 781 13.18 -25.98 -16.58
N PHE A 782 14.19 -26.79 -16.27
CA PHE A 782 15.51 -26.31 -15.85
C PHE A 782 16.42 -26.08 -17.06
N CYS A 783 16.97 -24.88 -17.19
CA CYS A 783 17.69 -24.41 -18.38
C CYS A 783 19.21 -24.41 -18.17
N CYS A 784 19.91 -25.25 -18.94
CA CYS A 784 21.37 -25.25 -19.09
C CYS A 784 21.85 -24.36 -20.26
N ALA A 785 20.99 -24.18 -21.28
CA ALA A 785 21.22 -23.55 -22.58
C ALA A 785 22.10 -22.28 -22.60
N ALA A 786 22.81 -22.07 -23.72
CA ALA A 786 23.73 -20.94 -23.90
C ALA A 786 23.59 -20.31 -25.29
N ALA A 787 23.42 -18.99 -25.33
CA ALA A 787 23.29 -18.25 -26.58
C ALA A 787 24.60 -18.26 -27.37
N GLY A 788 24.49 -18.56 -28.67
CA GLY A 788 25.63 -18.63 -29.58
C GLY A 788 26.54 -19.84 -29.39
N ASP A 789 26.15 -20.85 -28.59
CA ASP A 789 27.00 -22.03 -28.40
C ASP A 789 26.88 -23.04 -29.55
N THR A 790 27.91 -23.89 -29.71
CA THR A 790 27.96 -24.94 -30.75
C THR A 790 27.58 -26.30 -30.18
N PHE A 791 27.04 -27.19 -31.01
CA PHE A 791 26.67 -28.53 -30.56
C PHE A 791 27.89 -29.33 -30.08
N ARG A 792 29.07 -29.05 -30.62
CA ARG A 792 30.34 -29.65 -30.16
C ARG A 792 30.72 -29.21 -28.74
N ASN A 793 30.58 -27.94 -28.40
CA ASN A 793 30.83 -27.44 -27.04
C ASN A 793 29.84 -28.02 -26.03
N ILE A 794 28.55 -28.05 -26.40
CA ILE A 794 27.48 -28.65 -25.60
C ILE A 794 27.81 -30.10 -25.23
N VAL A 795 28.33 -30.88 -26.19
CA VAL A 795 28.63 -32.31 -25.97
C VAL A 795 30.02 -32.56 -25.36
N SER A 796 31.03 -31.70 -25.61
CA SER A 796 32.37 -31.89 -25.04
C SER A 796 32.46 -31.50 -23.57
N GLY A 797 31.70 -30.49 -23.15
CA GLY A 797 31.76 -29.92 -21.80
C GLY A 797 33.06 -29.18 -21.49
N GLU A 798 34.00 -29.00 -22.43
CA GLU A 798 35.29 -28.34 -22.16
C GLU A 798 35.16 -26.81 -22.01
N HIS A 799 34.08 -26.22 -22.54
CA HIS A 799 33.83 -24.78 -22.55
C HIS A 799 32.42 -24.42 -22.02
N HIS A 800 31.84 -25.26 -21.17
CA HIS A 800 30.51 -25.03 -20.61
C HIS A 800 30.42 -23.67 -19.92
N ARG A 801 29.43 -22.85 -20.33
CA ARG A 801 29.16 -21.56 -19.68
C ARG A 801 28.18 -21.69 -18.50
N GLY A 802 28.00 -22.90 -17.94
CA GLY A 802 26.93 -23.23 -16.98
C GLY A 802 27.10 -24.56 -16.24
N GLU A 803 26.06 -24.97 -15.50
CA GLU A 803 25.92 -26.35 -15.04
C GLU A 803 25.72 -27.29 -16.24
N TYR A 804 26.48 -28.38 -16.29
CA TYR A 804 26.52 -29.27 -17.43
C TYR A 804 25.25 -30.15 -17.48
N TYR A 805 24.64 -30.31 -18.67
CA TYR A 805 23.32 -30.95 -18.79
C TYR A 805 23.25 -32.38 -18.20
N LEU A 806 24.35 -33.14 -18.19
CA LEU A 806 24.37 -34.47 -17.56
C LEU A 806 24.28 -34.41 -16.02
N GLU A 807 24.89 -33.40 -15.39
CA GLU A 807 24.80 -33.16 -13.94
C GLU A 807 23.37 -32.73 -13.56
N ALA A 808 22.80 -31.83 -14.36
CA ALA A 808 21.42 -31.40 -14.22
C ALA A 808 20.43 -32.57 -14.36
N ILE A 809 20.62 -33.45 -15.36
CA ILE A 809 19.80 -34.66 -15.54
C ILE A 809 19.96 -35.63 -14.36
N GLU A 810 21.17 -35.88 -13.86
CA GLU A 810 21.39 -36.79 -12.73
C GLU A 810 20.72 -36.29 -11.44
N ARG A 811 20.82 -34.98 -11.18
CA ARG A 811 20.25 -34.30 -10.00
C ARG A 811 18.73 -34.18 -10.07
N ILE A 812 18.18 -33.76 -11.22
CA ILE A 812 16.75 -33.46 -11.38
C ILE A 812 15.94 -34.72 -11.70
N ARG A 813 16.55 -35.68 -12.41
CA ARG A 813 15.91 -36.90 -12.94
C ARG A 813 14.64 -36.59 -13.76
N PRO A 814 14.72 -35.70 -14.77
CA PRO A 814 13.57 -35.29 -15.56
C PRO A 814 12.96 -36.47 -16.34
N GLU A 815 11.67 -36.40 -16.66
CA GLU A 815 11.07 -37.32 -17.62
C GLU A 815 11.41 -36.95 -19.07
N ILE A 816 11.68 -35.66 -19.34
CA ILE A 816 11.93 -35.12 -20.68
C ILE A 816 13.20 -34.24 -20.69
N PHE A 817 14.07 -34.45 -21.67
CA PHE A 817 15.18 -33.57 -22.03
C PHE A 817 14.88 -32.87 -23.35
N LEU A 818 14.95 -31.54 -23.37
CA LEU A 818 14.79 -30.74 -24.58
C LEU A 818 16.18 -30.40 -25.13
N LEU A 819 16.40 -30.56 -26.44
CA LEU A 819 17.69 -30.33 -27.08
C LEU A 819 17.57 -29.48 -28.37
N SER A 820 18.27 -28.34 -28.40
CA SER A 820 18.54 -27.54 -29.61
C SER A 820 20.05 -27.59 -29.93
N GLY A 821 20.45 -27.40 -31.19
CA GLY A 821 21.86 -27.29 -31.57
C GLY A 821 22.19 -27.63 -33.01
N GLY A 822 23.41 -27.26 -33.42
CA GLY A 822 23.96 -27.50 -34.76
C GLY A 822 23.71 -26.36 -35.76
N GLY A 823 22.80 -25.44 -35.46
CA GLY A 823 22.60 -24.21 -36.23
C GLY A 823 23.89 -23.38 -36.31
N ASN A 824 24.51 -23.07 -35.17
CA ASN A 824 25.73 -22.25 -35.12
C ASN A 824 26.95 -22.91 -35.80
N ASP A 825 27.08 -24.23 -35.71
CA ASP A 825 28.14 -25.01 -36.37
C ASP A 825 28.12 -24.85 -37.91
N ILE A 826 26.95 -24.62 -38.50
CA ILE A 826 26.71 -24.55 -39.96
C ILE A 826 26.53 -23.10 -40.44
N LEU A 827 25.76 -22.30 -39.71
CA LEU A 827 25.25 -20.98 -40.10
C LEU A 827 25.97 -19.80 -39.40
N GLY A 828 26.92 -20.09 -38.50
CA GLY A 828 27.71 -19.08 -37.80
C GLY A 828 28.74 -18.37 -38.68
N SER A 829 29.75 -17.74 -38.07
CA SER A 829 30.81 -16.99 -38.77
C SER A 829 31.60 -17.79 -39.82
N ARG A 830 31.59 -19.13 -39.71
CA ARG A 830 32.18 -20.08 -40.67
C ARG A 830 31.33 -20.32 -41.93
N PHE A 831 30.07 -19.86 -42.00
CA PHE A 831 29.20 -20.07 -43.17
C PHE A 831 29.83 -19.64 -44.50
N GLN A 832 30.58 -18.53 -44.49
CA GLN A 832 31.34 -18.02 -45.64
C GLN A 832 32.44 -18.97 -46.17
N GLU A 833 32.90 -19.92 -45.36
CA GLU A 833 33.89 -20.95 -45.73
C GLU A 833 33.24 -22.00 -46.64
N PHE A 834 31.98 -22.35 -46.37
CA PHE A 834 31.21 -23.36 -47.10
C PHE A 834 30.69 -22.87 -48.46
N LEU A 835 30.56 -21.56 -48.66
CA LEU A 835 30.18 -20.97 -49.95
C LEU A 835 31.30 -21.16 -51.00
N ALA A 836 30.91 -21.41 -52.24
CA ALA A 836 31.82 -21.46 -53.39
C ALA A 836 32.59 -20.15 -53.57
N ASP A 837 33.88 -20.21 -53.88
CA ASP A 837 34.75 -19.03 -53.99
C ASP A 837 34.61 -18.31 -55.35
N ALA A 838 33.98 -18.97 -56.32
CA ALA A 838 33.49 -18.39 -57.56
C ALA A 838 32.11 -19.00 -57.87
N PRO A 839 31.00 -18.31 -57.53
CA PRO A 839 29.64 -18.80 -57.81
C PRO A 839 29.36 -19.05 -59.29
N ASP A 840 28.67 -20.15 -59.60
CA ASP A 840 28.21 -20.46 -60.95
C ASP A 840 26.80 -19.91 -61.19
N HIS A 841 26.67 -19.00 -62.16
CA HIS A 841 25.40 -18.39 -62.57
C HIS A 841 24.90 -18.89 -63.93
N SER A 842 25.51 -19.93 -64.51
CA SER A 842 25.15 -20.50 -65.82
C SER A 842 23.73 -21.07 -65.88
N SER A 843 23.21 -21.50 -64.73
CA SER A 843 21.89 -22.11 -64.56
C SER A 843 20.82 -21.07 -64.15
N PRO A 844 19.52 -21.38 -64.35
CA PRO A 844 18.43 -20.55 -63.86
C PRO A 844 18.51 -20.22 -62.36
N GLU A 845 17.77 -19.20 -61.96
CA GLU A 845 17.64 -18.79 -60.56
C GLU A 845 16.87 -19.83 -59.76
N ALA A 846 17.28 -20.07 -58.51
CA ALA A 846 16.72 -21.04 -57.56
C ALA A 846 16.84 -22.54 -57.94
N GLU A 847 17.12 -22.88 -59.20
CA GLU A 847 17.46 -24.27 -59.59
C GLU A 847 18.84 -24.67 -59.04
N HIS A 848 19.07 -25.99 -58.87
CA HIS A 848 20.36 -26.61 -58.50
C HIS A 848 21.24 -25.84 -57.47
N PRO A 849 20.72 -25.47 -56.27
CA PRO A 849 21.43 -24.62 -55.31
C PRO A 849 22.76 -25.20 -54.79
N ALA A 850 22.94 -26.52 -54.82
CA ALA A 850 24.17 -27.19 -54.40
C ALA A 850 25.44 -26.70 -55.13
N ARG A 851 25.33 -26.12 -56.34
CA ARG A 851 26.49 -25.57 -57.08
C ARG A 851 27.20 -24.41 -56.36
N PHE A 852 26.50 -23.75 -55.43
CA PHE A 852 27.03 -22.64 -54.64
C PHE A 852 27.74 -23.09 -53.35
N LEU A 853 27.82 -24.41 -53.09
CA LEU A 853 28.24 -24.98 -51.82
C LEU A 853 29.40 -25.96 -52.01
N LYS A 854 30.37 -25.91 -51.10
CA LYS A 854 31.51 -26.85 -51.07
C LYS A 854 31.11 -28.15 -50.37
N ALA A 855 31.69 -29.26 -50.81
CA ALA A 855 31.46 -30.59 -50.23
C ALA A 855 31.79 -30.67 -48.72
N SER A 856 32.64 -29.78 -48.21
CA SER A 856 32.94 -29.65 -46.77
C SER A 856 31.71 -29.39 -45.91
N LEU A 857 30.67 -28.73 -46.46
CA LEU A 857 29.40 -28.52 -45.75
C LEU A 857 28.65 -29.84 -45.47
N LEU A 858 28.61 -30.74 -46.45
CA LEU A 858 27.96 -32.04 -46.27
C LEU A 858 28.77 -32.93 -45.31
N GLN A 859 30.10 -32.77 -45.25
CA GLN A 859 30.92 -33.43 -44.23
C GLN A 859 30.66 -32.85 -42.84
N GLU A 860 30.67 -31.53 -42.68
CA GLU A 860 30.33 -30.84 -41.42
C GLU A 860 28.95 -31.29 -40.88
N ILE A 861 27.96 -31.44 -41.75
CA ILE A 861 26.63 -32.00 -41.41
C ILE A 861 26.72 -33.49 -41.03
N ASN A 862 27.51 -34.31 -41.73
CA ASN A 862 27.69 -35.72 -41.35
C ASN A 862 28.30 -35.84 -39.94
N ASP A 863 29.38 -35.10 -39.66
CA ASP A 863 30.12 -35.14 -38.40
C ASP A 863 29.20 -34.74 -37.23
N LEU A 864 28.33 -33.75 -37.42
CA LEU A 864 27.30 -33.36 -36.45
C LEU A 864 26.28 -34.49 -36.18
N MET A 865 25.88 -35.24 -37.20
CA MET A 865 24.94 -36.36 -37.03
C MET A 865 25.58 -37.53 -36.26
N GLU A 866 26.88 -37.78 -36.42
CA GLU A 866 27.59 -38.77 -35.61
C GLU A 866 27.63 -38.38 -34.13
N ILE A 867 27.84 -37.09 -33.82
CA ILE A 867 27.78 -36.56 -32.45
C ILE A 867 26.35 -36.70 -31.87
N TYR A 868 25.31 -36.39 -32.65
CA TYR A 868 23.91 -36.59 -32.24
C TYR A 868 23.60 -38.07 -31.95
N ALA A 869 24.05 -38.99 -32.80
CA ALA A 869 23.87 -40.43 -32.60
C ALA A 869 24.61 -40.92 -31.33
N GLY A 870 25.82 -40.42 -31.09
CA GLY A 870 26.59 -40.68 -29.87
C GLY A 870 25.89 -40.19 -28.61
N LEU A 871 25.39 -38.94 -28.60
CA LEU A 871 24.66 -38.37 -27.46
C LEU A 871 23.37 -39.15 -27.17
N LEU A 872 22.54 -39.42 -28.18
CA LEU A 872 21.28 -40.14 -27.98
C LEU A 872 21.55 -41.58 -27.51
N GLY A 873 22.53 -42.26 -28.10
CA GLY A 873 22.97 -43.59 -27.69
C GLY A 873 23.59 -43.63 -26.28
N ASN A 874 24.14 -42.54 -25.78
CA ASN A 874 24.59 -42.40 -24.39
C ASN A 874 23.41 -42.19 -23.44
N LEU A 875 22.55 -41.21 -23.70
CA LEU A 875 21.37 -40.92 -22.89
C LEU A 875 20.42 -42.12 -22.79
N ARG A 876 20.21 -42.86 -23.90
CA ARG A 876 19.38 -44.08 -23.93
C ARG A 876 19.91 -45.20 -23.03
N ARG A 877 21.23 -45.30 -22.86
CA ARG A 877 21.88 -46.31 -22.01
C ARG A 877 21.91 -45.92 -20.54
N SER A 878 22.23 -44.66 -20.23
CA SER A 878 22.30 -44.17 -18.84
C SER A 878 20.92 -43.87 -18.24
N TYR A 879 19.98 -43.38 -19.05
CA TYR A 879 18.68 -42.87 -18.61
C TYR A 879 17.53 -43.46 -19.44
N PRO A 880 17.27 -44.79 -19.37
CA PRO A 880 16.32 -45.48 -20.26
C PRO A 880 14.85 -45.06 -20.13
N LYS A 881 14.49 -44.23 -19.14
CA LYS A 881 13.16 -43.62 -18.98
C LYS A 881 13.04 -42.20 -19.54
N LEU A 882 14.17 -41.54 -19.82
CA LEU A 882 14.23 -40.17 -20.33
C LEU A 882 13.80 -40.13 -21.80
N LYS A 883 12.88 -39.23 -22.15
CA LYS A 883 12.59 -38.92 -23.56
C LYS A 883 13.32 -37.64 -23.97
N VAL A 884 13.96 -37.66 -25.14
CA VAL A 884 14.66 -36.50 -25.71
C VAL A 884 13.78 -35.91 -26.80
N ILE A 885 13.36 -34.65 -26.65
CA ILE A 885 12.70 -33.90 -27.73
C ILE A 885 13.73 -32.97 -28.36
N LEU A 886 13.96 -33.14 -29.66
CA LEU A 886 14.90 -32.37 -30.45
C LEU A 886 14.22 -31.83 -31.71
N HIS A 887 14.79 -30.80 -32.32
CA HIS A 887 14.19 -30.14 -33.49
C HIS A 887 15.22 -29.80 -34.56
N GLY A 888 14.75 -29.63 -35.79
CA GLY A 888 15.45 -28.86 -36.81
C GLY A 888 14.93 -27.43 -36.90
N TYR A 889 15.50 -26.63 -37.81
CA TYR A 889 15.19 -25.21 -37.97
C TYR A 889 14.30 -24.95 -39.19
N ASP A 890 13.54 -23.84 -39.14
CA ASP A 890 12.80 -23.29 -40.28
C ASP A 890 13.76 -22.58 -41.27
N TYR A 891 13.23 -21.95 -42.33
CA TYR A 891 14.02 -21.32 -43.39
C TYR A 891 14.25 -19.81 -43.17
N PRO A 892 15.48 -19.34 -42.85
CA PRO A 892 15.84 -17.91 -42.83
C PRO A 892 15.40 -17.10 -44.06
N VAL A 893 14.73 -15.96 -43.83
CA VAL A 893 14.04 -15.19 -44.89
C VAL A 893 14.66 -13.82 -45.23
N LYS A 894 15.32 -13.13 -44.29
CA LYS A 894 15.75 -11.71 -44.47
C LYS A 894 17.09 -11.53 -45.20
N LEU A 895 17.35 -12.40 -46.19
CA LEU A 895 18.65 -12.66 -46.84
C LEU A 895 19.18 -11.54 -47.78
N ASN A 896 18.62 -10.33 -47.74
CA ASN A 896 18.81 -9.30 -48.77
C ASN A 896 19.64 -8.09 -48.31
N ASN A 897 20.12 -8.07 -47.06
CA ASN A 897 20.86 -6.93 -46.54
C ASN A 897 22.39 -7.13 -46.74
N PRO A 898 23.08 -6.27 -47.50
CA PRO A 898 24.52 -6.41 -47.74
C PRO A 898 25.39 -5.95 -46.56
N GLY A 899 24.85 -5.16 -45.63
CA GLY A 899 25.58 -4.57 -44.49
C GLY A 899 25.22 -5.12 -43.11
N LYS A 900 24.21 -6.00 -43.01
CA LYS A 900 23.70 -6.57 -41.74
C LYS A 900 23.15 -7.99 -42.00
N GLY A 901 23.10 -8.83 -40.96
CA GLY A 901 22.72 -10.24 -41.05
C GLY A 901 23.93 -11.15 -40.88
N TRP A 902 23.71 -12.47 -40.89
CA TRP A 902 24.69 -13.53 -40.71
C TRP A 902 24.80 -14.43 -41.94
N LEU A 903 23.80 -14.46 -42.82
CA LEU A 903 23.76 -15.33 -44.01
C LEU A 903 23.78 -14.53 -45.32
N GLY A 904 22.82 -13.61 -45.50
CA GLY A 904 22.69 -12.78 -46.70
C GLY A 904 23.97 -11.99 -47.01
N ARG A 905 24.59 -11.38 -45.99
CA ARG A 905 25.85 -10.62 -46.13
C ARG A 905 26.97 -11.43 -46.80
N TYR A 906 27.12 -12.71 -46.47
CA TYR A 906 28.21 -13.54 -46.97
C TYR A 906 27.91 -14.08 -48.37
N MET A 907 26.64 -14.41 -48.66
CA MET A 907 26.22 -14.79 -50.00
C MET A 907 26.42 -13.63 -50.99
N ILE A 908 25.99 -12.41 -50.63
CA ILE A 908 26.21 -11.20 -51.44
C ILE A 908 27.72 -10.91 -51.57
N ALA A 909 28.50 -10.98 -50.48
CA ALA A 909 29.95 -10.76 -50.54
C ALA A 909 30.73 -11.80 -51.38
N LYS A 910 30.16 -12.98 -51.65
CA LYS A 910 30.68 -13.98 -52.60
C LYS A 910 30.21 -13.75 -54.04
N GLY A 911 29.26 -12.85 -54.30
CA GLY A 911 28.67 -12.58 -55.62
C GLY A 911 27.33 -13.27 -55.90
N ILE A 912 26.68 -13.87 -54.88
CA ILE A 912 25.37 -14.54 -55.04
C ILE A 912 24.24 -13.50 -54.97
N ASP A 913 24.17 -12.67 -56.01
CA ASP A 913 23.31 -11.47 -56.05
C ASP A 913 21.83 -11.77 -56.37
N ARG A 914 21.51 -12.94 -56.95
CA ARG A 914 20.13 -13.39 -57.22
C ARG A 914 19.43 -13.84 -55.93
N GLU A 915 18.23 -13.32 -55.67
CA GLU A 915 17.51 -13.58 -54.41
C GLU A 915 16.97 -15.01 -54.34
N GLY A 916 16.43 -15.54 -55.43
CA GLY A 916 15.95 -16.91 -55.52
C GLY A 916 17.08 -17.92 -55.33
N ASP A 917 18.31 -17.62 -55.78
CA ASP A 917 19.49 -18.44 -55.47
C ASP A 917 19.77 -18.43 -53.96
N ARG A 918 19.83 -17.25 -53.31
CA ARG A 918 20.06 -17.16 -51.84
C ARG A 918 19.01 -17.94 -51.05
N ARG A 919 17.72 -17.78 -51.39
CA ARG A 919 16.63 -18.55 -50.78
C ARG A 919 16.80 -20.06 -51.02
N ALA A 920 17.05 -20.49 -52.25
CA ALA A 920 17.20 -21.91 -52.59
C ALA A 920 18.41 -22.58 -51.92
N ILE A 921 19.52 -21.85 -51.74
CA ILE A 921 20.67 -22.29 -50.95
C ILE A 921 20.25 -22.60 -49.51
N ILE A 922 19.65 -21.64 -48.81
CA ILE A 922 19.22 -21.82 -47.42
C ILE A 922 18.20 -22.95 -47.29
N HIS A 923 17.22 -23.03 -48.19
CA HIS A 923 16.27 -24.14 -48.23
C HIS A 923 16.97 -25.51 -48.35
N HIS A 924 17.95 -25.66 -49.24
CA HIS A 924 18.68 -26.91 -49.42
C HIS A 924 19.48 -27.32 -48.18
N ILE A 925 20.16 -26.38 -47.52
CA ILE A 925 20.95 -26.65 -46.30
C ILE A 925 20.03 -27.06 -45.15
N MET A 926 18.93 -26.33 -44.94
CA MET A 926 17.95 -26.66 -43.90
C MET A 926 17.27 -28.00 -44.18
N ASP A 927 16.92 -28.30 -45.43
CA ASP A 927 16.29 -29.58 -45.79
C ASP A 927 17.24 -30.78 -45.61
N GLU A 928 18.54 -30.66 -45.93
CA GLU A 928 19.53 -31.71 -45.64
C GLU A 928 19.68 -31.93 -44.13
N PHE A 929 19.86 -30.86 -43.33
CA PHE A 929 20.01 -30.96 -41.88
C PHE A 929 18.78 -31.59 -41.20
N ASN A 930 17.59 -31.02 -41.45
CA ASN A 930 16.30 -31.52 -40.93
C ASN A 930 16.08 -33.00 -41.32
N THR A 931 16.32 -33.36 -42.59
CA THR A 931 16.11 -34.73 -43.10
C THR A 931 17.05 -35.75 -42.46
N ARG A 932 18.27 -35.37 -42.10
CA ARG A 932 19.26 -36.25 -41.46
C ARG A 932 18.98 -36.39 -39.98
N LEU A 933 18.71 -35.29 -39.29
CA LEU A 933 18.39 -35.28 -37.86
C LEU A 933 17.12 -36.11 -37.56
N PHE A 934 16.12 -36.04 -38.45
CA PHE A 934 14.94 -36.92 -38.41
C PHE A 934 15.28 -38.42 -38.46
N ARG A 935 16.27 -38.84 -39.27
CA ARG A 935 16.70 -40.25 -39.35
C ARG A 935 17.34 -40.70 -38.04
N ILE A 936 18.29 -39.92 -37.53
CA ILE A 936 19.00 -40.20 -36.27
C ILE A 936 18.02 -40.28 -35.09
N ALA A 937 17.01 -39.40 -35.04
CA ALA A 937 15.94 -39.48 -34.05
C ALA A 937 15.08 -40.75 -34.23
N LYS A 938 14.67 -41.08 -35.46
CA LYS A 938 13.85 -42.27 -35.74
C LYS A 938 14.55 -43.59 -35.40
N GLU A 939 15.88 -43.61 -35.41
CA GLU A 939 16.70 -44.77 -35.03
C GLU A 939 16.84 -44.95 -33.49
N ASN A 940 16.38 -43.97 -32.69
CA ASN A 940 16.44 -43.96 -31.24
C ASN A 940 15.05 -43.89 -30.60
N ASP A 941 14.57 -44.99 -30.00
CA ASP A 941 13.22 -45.08 -29.40
C ASP A 941 12.96 -44.13 -28.20
N ASN A 942 14.01 -43.52 -27.66
CA ASN A 942 13.93 -42.47 -26.65
C ASN A 942 13.89 -41.05 -27.23
N ALA A 943 14.07 -40.86 -28.54
CA ALA A 943 14.08 -39.56 -29.19
C ALA A 943 12.76 -39.23 -29.92
N VAL A 944 12.42 -37.94 -29.97
CA VAL A 944 11.29 -37.38 -30.73
C VAL A 944 11.79 -36.16 -31.49
N TYR A 945 11.70 -36.20 -32.82
CA TYR A 945 12.07 -35.09 -33.70
C TYR A 945 10.85 -34.20 -34.01
N LEU A 946 11.01 -32.89 -33.90
CA LEU A 946 10.05 -31.88 -34.34
C LEU A 946 10.52 -31.23 -35.64
N ASP A 947 9.68 -31.32 -36.67
CA ASP A 947 9.84 -30.56 -37.91
C ASP A 947 9.28 -29.14 -37.71
N LEU A 948 10.16 -28.14 -37.73
CA LEU A 948 9.77 -26.74 -37.56
C LEU A 948 9.66 -25.96 -38.86
N ARG A 949 9.87 -26.60 -40.02
CA ARG A 949 9.85 -25.94 -41.33
C ARG A 949 8.43 -25.47 -41.69
N LYS A 950 8.34 -24.23 -42.19
CA LYS A 950 7.11 -23.54 -42.59
C LYS A 950 6.15 -23.27 -41.42
N ILE A 951 6.68 -23.09 -40.22
CA ILE A 951 5.91 -22.66 -39.04
C ILE A 951 5.95 -21.13 -38.89
N ILE A 952 7.13 -20.54 -39.06
CA ILE A 952 7.33 -19.08 -38.90
C ILE A 952 6.87 -18.38 -40.18
N ARG A 953 5.85 -17.52 -40.08
CA ARG A 953 5.27 -16.84 -41.23
C ARG A 953 6.07 -15.60 -41.64
N TYR A 954 6.34 -15.50 -42.93
CA TYR A 954 6.87 -14.30 -43.56
C TYR A 954 6.20 -14.09 -44.92
N ASP A 955 5.42 -13.02 -45.01
CA ASP A 955 4.80 -12.54 -46.25
C ASP A 955 4.82 -11.00 -46.25
N PRO A 956 5.79 -10.36 -46.94
CA PRO A 956 5.89 -8.91 -47.00
C PRO A 956 4.82 -8.26 -47.89
N VAL A 957 4.03 -9.04 -48.65
CA VAL A 957 2.89 -8.54 -49.44
C VAL A 957 1.64 -8.46 -48.56
N LEU A 958 1.47 -9.41 -47.64
CA LEU A 958 0.42 -9.42 -46.62
C LEU A 958 0.82 -8.74 -45.30
N GLY A 959 2.01 -8.11 -45.24
CA GLY A 959 2.51 -7.42 -44.04
C GLY A 959 2.78 -8.33 -42.84
N THR A 960 2.94 -9.64 -43.04
CA THR A 960 3.16 -10.64 -41.99
C THR A 960 4.65 -10.89 -41.80
N ASP A 961 5.18 -10.63 -40.60
CA ASP A 961 6.60 -10.87 -40.28
C ASP A 961 6.75 -11.42 -38.85
N GLN A 962 6.80 -12.75 -38.73
CA GLN A 962 7.04 -13.45 -37.45
C GLN A 962 8.53 -13.66 -37.14
N TRP A 963 9.44 -13.00 -37.88
CA TRP A 963 10.88 -13.06 -37.65
C TRP A 963 11.39 -11.82 -36.93
N TYR A 964 12.19 -11.99 -35.88
CA TYR A 964 12.85 -10.87 -35.19
C TYR A 964 14.00 -10.33 -36.05
N ASP A 965 14.84 -11.24 -36.55
CA ASP A 965 15.96 -10.92 -37.43
C ASP A 965 16.00 -11.87 -38.65
N GLU A 966 17.18 -12.22 -39.14
CA GLU A 966 17.35 -13.13 -40.28
C GLU A 966 17.20 -14.61 -39.90
N ILE A 967 17.53 -15.00 -38.66
CA ILE A 967 17.61 -16.41 -38.21
C ILE A 967 16.81 -16.71 -36.93
N HIS A 968 16.35 -15.68 -36.19
CA HIS A 968 15.49 -15.85 -35.02
C HIS A 968 14.05 -15.42 -35.29
N PRO A 969 13.03 -16.23 -34.91
CA PRO A 969 11.65 -15.76 -34.81
C PRO A 969 11.50 -14.62 -33.79
N ASN A 970 10.39 -13.89 -33.86
CA ASN A 970 9.94 -12.99 -32.78
C ASN A 970 9.03 -13.73 -31.78
N ASN A 971 8.51 -13.04 -30.77
CA ASN A 971 7.60 -13.62 -29.76
C ASN A 971 6.44 -14.45 -30.39
N GLU A 972 5.85 -13.99 -31.50
CA GLU A 972 4.76 -14.72 -32.14
C GLU A 972 5.27 -15.99 -32.83
N GLY A 973 6.39 -15.89 -33.57
CA GLY A 973 7.02 -17.04 -34.22
C GLY A 973 7.51 -18.11 -33.23
N PHE A 974 8.12 -17.71 -32.12
CA PHE A 974 8.53 -18.61 -31.04
C PHE A 974 7.32 -19.25 -30.34
N GLN A 975 6.22 -18.52 -30.16
CA GLN A 975 4.98 -19.09 -29.64
C GLN A 975 4.42 -20.20 -30.55
N GLN A 976 4.42 -20.03 -31.88
CA GLN A 976 3.99 -21.07 -32.83
C GLN A 976 4.84 -22.34 -32.73
N ILE A 977 6.15 -22.20 -32.51
CA ILE A 977 7.07 -23.33 -32.27
C ILE A 977 6.77 -24.00 -30.93
N ALA A 978 6.59 -23.23 -29.86
CA ALA A 978 6.28 -23.75 -28.53
C ALA A 978 4.96 -24.56 -28.51
N MET A 979 3.95 -24.19 -29.32
CA MET A 979 2.73 -25.00 -29.48
C MET A 979 3.01 -26.42 -30.02
N ARG A 980 4.02 -26.60 -30.90
CA ARG A 980 4.44 -27.95 -31.35
C ARG A 980 5.06 -28.75 -30.22
N TYR A 981 5.92 -28.12 -29.42
CA TYR A 981 6.49 -28.73 -28.22
C TYR A 981 5.40 -29.15 -27.23
N ILE A 982 4.43 -28.29 -26.92
CA ILE A 982 3.29 -28.62 -26.04
C ILE A 982 2.54 -29.86 -26.56
N SER A 983 2.25 -29.92 -27.86
CA SER A 983 1.56 -31.06 -28.47
C SER A 983 2.37 -32.37 -28.38
N ALA A 984 3.68 -32.31 -28.64
CA ALA A 984 4.56 -33.46 -28.54
C ALA A 984 4.77 -33.93 -27.09
N ILE A 985 4.92 -32.99 -26.16
CA ILE A 985 4.99 -33.25 -24.72
C ILE A 985 3.72 -33.95 -24.26
N ASN A 986 2.53 -33.40 -24.50
CA ASN A 986 1.26 -34.03 -24.12
C ASN A 986 1.14 -35.46 -24.64
N THR A 987 1.52 -35.70 -25.90
CA THR A 987 1.54 -37.06 -26.49
C THR A 987 2.45 -38.04 -25.72
N ILE A 988 3.57 -37.55 -25.15
CA ILE A 988 4.50 -38.33 -24.30
C ILE A 988 3.97 -38.48 -22.86
N VAL A 989 3.14 -37.55 -22.37
CA VAL A 989 2.49 -37.63 -21.05
C VAL A 989 1.31 -38.59 -21.07
N ASP A 990 0.36 -38.37 -21.98
CA ASP A 990 -0.88 -39.14 -22.10
C ASP A 990 -0.58 -40.61 -22.46
N GLY A 991 0.47 -40.83 -23.26
CA GLY A 991 1.02 -42.16 -23.56
C GLY A 991 1.63 -42.93 -22.37
N LYS A 992 1.56 -42.40 -21.14
CA LYS A 992 1.87 -43.10 -19.88
C LYS A 992 0.63 -43.47 -19.04
N LEU A 993 -0.57 -43.06 -19.46
CA LEU A 993 -1.85 -43.32 -18.77
C LEU A 993 -2.62 -44.54 -19.33
N HIS A 994 -1.98 -45.32 -20.21
CA HIS A 994 -2.51 -46.51 -20.88
C HIS A 994 -1.51 -47.67 -20.85
#